data_AF-A0A3D5B6F4-F1
#
_entry.id   AF-A0A3D5B6F4-F1
#
_cell.length_a   1.000
_cell.length_b   1.000
_cell.length_c   1.000
_cell.angle_alpha   90.00
_cell.angle_beta   90.00
_cell.angle_gamma   90.00
#
_symmetry.space_group_name_H-M   'P 1'
#
loop_
_entity.id
_entity.type
_entity.pdbx_description
1 polymer ?
#
loop_
_entity_poly.entity_id
_entity_poly.type
_entity_poly.pdbx_seq_one_letter_code
_entity_poly.pdbx_strand_id
1 'polypeptide(L)'
;MSDETNTATQPILSANPTSTPDQERTEDHPEPSPPESELTPDPLERVELPVPEPVNPELLITNTDGSLYVVLDEEEIVGADRHHPAMPSYIWSLNAKVEGIETIVVEFDLLDTVDPDDLYFYGYDRGFFIGLHNLDDVSDVLFYYTMNSNEWDATMIDEDPGKLSHLTAENKLYYPELAEDLSRYSTSDANGHYIVHIPYEQFNSGMRNLVLQFLPGAIYTNVRIYADGSGGFGVGRLDELISEQPPVELEDFNDLTFHLWEDRESVDGMMRSDVIDKIKKENQWSEKTISDALINEDGTTNMYLADYDLEGYEDEIVGEYGVVPEDVMAIIVAVNNNWDDPSFSQNRTALVNFVLDNMVDPETGLIYGVWDNAQGVLVATDRISRSTLQIAIAMMGTENVDEARIWALIDAVIEHELLYINGTYYYVPGGQLSADGTVELDLDDFAVTEGFMSYFRDMIWYHKEDQQKDPLATYKTLEGFANSMELLLEGQEQNPTNLPPGTLRVTFNEDGTRTFESVGEFHMDNVFFSIWAIAHEFNYAEATSGFQFMMAEKFNELIEHFLTAKADGNEEYAAQDLEQARRIASYYQNSMRIVNTSYQMYYDVYNFTKAQDGSTIFAAAYDVNTGDVVFRDSVGEEDGSAPWDAYQQRFGATNTAVNYAFMNLFFHDQELAEESLKMVMTSIGLFDGFVLNEPVDLDISDTEVLTRFFEKGVSIVGNDGIWFERYFAGPKWPCSISTRAAFDDAENFAWRHKSLDEFMQRTLRQAGYYGEE
;
A
#
# COMPACT_ATOMS: atom_id res chain seq x y z
N MET A 1 -16.46 -55.63 18.48
CA MET A 1 -15.22 -56.37 18.16
C MET A 1 -14.17 -55.29 17.95
N SER A 2 -13.09 -55.13 18.73
CA SER A 2 -12.22 -56.14 19.36
C SER A 2 -11.39 -56.88 18.30
N ASP A 3 -10.07 -57.10 18.40
CA ASP A 3 -9.02 -56.85 19.44
C ASP A 3 -7.66 -56.66 18.69
N GLU A 4 -6.62 -55.91 19.11
CA GLU A 4 -6.36 -55.06 20.29
C GLU A 4 -5.31 -53.93 19.96
N THR A 5 -4.56 -53.40 20.95
CA THR A 5 -3.65 -52.21 20.93
C THR A 5 -2.14 -52.54 21.15
N ASN A 6 -1.30 -51.50 21.15
CA ASN A 6 -0.09 -51.28 21.99
C ASN A 6 1.36 -51.76 21.61
N THR A 7 2.21 -50.74 21.35
CA THR A 7 3.40 -50.28 22.15
C THR A 7 4.62 -51.19 22.46
N ALA A 8 5.81 -50.55 22.42
CA ALA A 8 6.90 -50.58 23.44
C ALA A 8 8.32 -51.11 23.04
N THR A 9 9.25 -50.15 22.91
CA THR A 9 10.46 -49.94 23.75
C THR A 9 11.54 -51.03 23.95
N GLN A 10 12.79 -50.57 24.10
CA GLN A 10 14.04 -51.32 24.32
C GLN A 10 14.10 -52.23 25.57
N PRO A 11 15.07 -53.16 25.60
CA PRO A 11 16.08 -53.19 26.68
C PRO A 11 17.52 -53.04 26.11
N ILE A 12 18.49 -52.31 26.70
CA ILE A 12 18.96 -52.10 28.10
C ILE A 12 20.08 -53.08 28.56
N LEU A 13 21.32 -52.54 28.51
CA LEU A 13 22.49 -52.68 29.41
C LEU A 13 23.19 -54.02 29.76
N SER A 14 24.47 -53.84 30.16
CA SER A 14 25.25 -54.57 31.20
C SER A 14 26.17 -55.74 30.75
N ALA A 15 27.35 -56.00 31.36
CA ALA A 15 28.41 -55.17 31.98
C ALA A 15 29.65 -56.03 32.39
N ASN A 16 30.88 -55.47 32.31
CA ASN A 16 32.09 -55.85 33.11
C ASN A 16 32.61 -57.32 33.02
N PRO A 17 33.70 -57.71 33.71
CA PRO A 17 34.77 -56.97 34.44
C PRO A 17 36.14 -57.07 33.67
N THR A 18 37.40 -56.99 34.17
CA THR A 18 38.14 -56.98 35.48
C THR A 18 39.57 -56.42 35.17
N SER A 19 40.45 -55.94 36.07
CA SER A 19 40.45 -55.71 37.53
C SER A 19 41.58 -54.73 37.95
N THR A 20 41.46 -54.24 39.19
CA THR A 20 42.45 -53.61 40.11
C THR A 20 43.58 -54.56 40.59
N PRO A 21 44.54 -54.19 41.50
CA PRO A 21 44.74 -52.97 42.32
C PRO A 21 46.16 -52.31 42.11
N ASP A 22 46.79 -51.46 42.96
CA ASP A 22 46.56 -50.96 44.34
C ASP A 22 47.34 -49.64 44.63
N GLN A 23 47.14 -49.03 45.82
CA GLN A 23 47.95 -48.01 46.54
C GLN A 23 48.18 -46.60 45.92
N GLU A 24 48.16 -45.49 46.68
CA GLU A 24 47.63 -45.22 48.04
C GLU A 24 47.30 -43.70 48.21
N ARG A 25 46.60 -43.34 49.29
CA ARG A 25 45.96 -42.02 49.50
C ARG A 25 46.86 -41.02 50.24
N THR A 26 46.84 -39.76 49.84
CA THR A 26 47.08 -38.61 50.74
C THR A 26 46.24 -37.42 50.26
N GLU A 27 45.65 -36.69 51.20
CA GLU A 27 44.88 -35.47 50.94
C GLU A 27 45.78 -34.25 51.19
N ASP A 28 45.78 -33.30 50.25
CA ASP A 28 46.15 -31.91 50.46
C ASP A 28 45.35 -31.06 49.46
N HIS A 29 44.89 -29.88 49.88
CA HIS A 29 44.14 -28.94 49.03
C HIS A 29 45.08 -27.90 48.40
N PRO A 30 45.12 -27.77 47.07
CA PRO A 30 45.47 -26.53 46.39
C PRO A 30 44.22 -25.68 46.10
N GLU A 31 44.46 -24.42 45.75
CA GLU A 31 43.44 -23.43 45.35
C GLU A 31 42.78 -23.80 44.00
N PRO A 32 41.55 -23.30 43.70
CA PRO A 32 40.95 -23.49 42.40
C PRO A 32 41.83 -22.85 41.32
N SER A 33 42.17 -23.64 40.29
CA SER A 33 42.69 -23.08 39.03
C SER A 33 41.66 -22.13 38.44
N PRO A 34 42.05 -21.03 37.77
CA PRO A 34 41.11 -20.23 37.02
C PRO A 34 40.42 -21.11 35.96
N PRO A 35 39.16 -20.81 35.59
CA PRO A 35 38.53 -21.50 34.47
C PRO A 35 39.39 -21.34 33.21
N GLU A 36 39.36 -22.35 32.35
CA GLU A 36 39.93 -22.23 31.01
C GLU A 36 39.26 -21.04 30.31
N SER A 37 40.04 -20.21 29.64
CA SER A 37 39.45 -19.13 28.83
C SER A 37 38.61 -19.80 27.76
N GLU A 38 37.31 -19.55 27.79
CA GLU A 38 36.48 -19.71 26.60
C GLU A 38 37.17 -18.91 25.49
N LEU A 39 37.21 -19.50 24.29
CA LEU A 39 37.69 -18.80 23.12
C LEU A 39 36.69 -17.70 22.83
N THR A 40 37.10 -16.44 23.05
CA THR A 40 36.41 -15.30 22.45
C THR A 40 36.24 -15.62 20.96
N PRO A 41 35.03 -15.49 20.38
CA PRO A 41 34.90 -15.49 18.94
C PRO A 41 35.89 -14.47 18.36
N ASP A 42 36.56 -14.81 17.26
CA ASP A 42 37.29 -13.80 16.51
C ASP A 42 36.27 -12.71 16.12
N PRO A 43 36.58 -11.42 16.34
CA PRO A 43 35.63 -10.35 16.03
C PRO A 43 35.36 -10.35 14.53
N LEU A 44 34.08 -10.17 14.16
CA LEU A 44 33.67 -10.00 12.77
C LEU A 44 34.47 -8.86 12.13
N GLU A 45 34.89 -9.05 10.88
CA GLU A 45 35.80 -8.13 10.18
C GLU A 45 35.04 -6.91 9.64
N ARG A 46 34.59 -6.04 10.56
CA ARG A 46 33.88 -4.79 10.22
C ARG A 46 34.71 -3.93 9.26
N VAL A 47 34.11 -3.60 8.11
CA VAL A 47 34.69 -2.69 7.11
C VAL A 47 34.06 -1.31 7.27
N GLU A 48 34.87 -0.31 7.60
CA GLU A 48 34.44 1.10 7.68
C GLU A 48 34.22 1.68 6.28
N LEU A 49 33.01 2.19 6.02
CA LEU A 49 32.66 2.88 4.78
C LEU A 49 33.06 4.37 4.89
N PRO A 50 33.37 5.04 3.77
CA PRO A 50 33.58 6.48 3.77
C PRO A 50 32.28 7.21 4.11
N VAL A 51 32.36 8.22 4.99
CA VAL A 51 31.27 9.19 5.19
C VAL A 51 31.36 10.23 4.07
N PRO A 52 30.26 10.51 3.32
CA PRO A 52 30.25 11.50 2.24
C PRO A 52 30.33 12.93 2.79
N GLU A 53 30.64 13.90 1.92
CA GLU A 53 30.28 15.29 2.19
C GLU A 53 28.75 15.40 2.08
N PRO A 54 28.03 15.96 3.09
CA PRO A 54 26.58 16.00 3.06
C PRO A 54 26.07 17.00 2.02
N VAL A 55 24.90 16.71 1.44
CA VAL A 55 24.08 17.70 0.73
C VAL A 55 23.66 18.78 1.72
N ASN A 56 23.52 20.03 1.26
CA ASN A 56 23.27 21.23 2.06
C ASN A 56 24.26 21.47 3.22
N PRO A 57 25.60 21.47 2.97
CA PRO A 57 26.62 21.54 4.02
C PRO A 57 26.74 22.94 4.66
N GLU A 58 26.22 23.99 4.03
CA GLU A 58 26.16 25.35 4.60
C GLU A 58 25.18 25.47 5.78
N LEU A 59 24.26 24.51 5.94
CA LEU A 59 23.39 24.39 7.12
C LEU A 59 24.11 23.90 8.38
N LEU A 60 25.42 23.61 8.31
CA LEU A 60 26.19 23.03 9.42
C LEU A 60 27.17 24.03 10.05
N ILE A 61 26.91 24.38 11.32
CA ILE A 61 27.84 25.16 12.15
C ILE A 61 28.69 24.23 13.01
N THR A 62 30.01 24.25 12.83
CA THR A 62 30.94 23.51 13.71
C THR A 62 31.15 24.24 15.04
N ASN A 63 30.82 23.56 16.14
CA ASN A 63 31.04 24.02 17.51
C ASN A 63 32.51 23.95 17.93
N THR A 64 32.83 24.54 19.09
CA THR A 64 34.23 24.63 19.58
C THR A 64 34.82 23.32 20.09
N ASP A 65 34.01 22.28 20.25
CA ASP A 65 34.39 20.91 20.57
C ASP A 65 34.50 19.98 19.35
N GLY A 66 33.96 20.38 18.20
CA GLY A 66 33.89 19.57 16.98
C GLY A 66 32.54 18.90 16.72
N SER A 67 31.52 19.14 17.54
CA SER A 67 30.13 18.82 17.19
C SER A 67 29.61 19.74 16.08
N LEU A 68 28.57 19.30 15.37
CA LEU A 68 27.89 20.04 14.31
C LEU A 68 26.50 20.42 14.80
N TYR A 69 26.11 21.68 14.60
CA TYR A 69 24.76 22.19 14.86
C TYR A 69 24.07 22.50 13.52
N VAL A 70 22.84 22.02 13.35
CA VAL A 70 22.02 22.29 12.17
C VAL A 70 21.29 23.63 12.33
N VAL A 71 21.59 24.60 11.45
CA VAL A 71 20.77 25.81 11.32
C VAL A 71 19.61 25.59 10.34
N LEU A 72 18.57 26.38 10.52
CA LEU A 72 17.50 26.58 9.54
C LEU A 72 17.78 27.87 8.76
N ASP A 73 17.57 27.90 7.44
CA ASP A 73 17.79 29.11 6.65
C ASP A 73 16.61 30.11 6.80
N GLU A 74 16.86 31.22 7.49
CA GLU A 74 15.89 32.31 7.65
C GLU A 74 15.58 33.06 6.34
N GLU A 75 16.44 33.02 5.31
CA GLU A 75 16.17 33.66 4.01
C GLU A 75 15.25 32.80 3.12
N GLU A 76 15.41 31.46 3.16
CA GLU A 76 14.53 30.50 2.46
C GLU A 76 13.08 30.56 3.01
N ILE A 77 12.93 30.67 4.33
CA ILE A 77 11.64 30.84 5.03
C ILE A 77 10.84 32.09 4.59
N VAL A 78 11.44 33.06 3.89
CA VAL A 78 10.72 34.25 3.35
C VAL A 78 9.99 33.92 2.03
N GLY A 79 9.60 32.66 1.84
CA GLY A 79 8.80 32.19 0.71
C GLY A 79 8.54 30.68 0.73
N ALA A 80 9.44 29.88 1.29
CA ALA A 80 9.34 28.43 1.34
C ALA A 80 8.41 27.90 2.46
N ASP A 81 8.08 26.62 2.34
CA ASP A 81 7.38 25.87 3.37
C ASP A 81 8.27 25.68 4.61
N ARG A 82 7.72 25.97 5.79
CA ARG A 82 8.40 25.71 7.08
C ARG A 82 8.30 24.25 7.50
N HIS A 83 7.49 23.46 6.80
CA HIS A 83 7.20 22.08 7.14
C HIS A 83 8.17 21.09 6.48
N HIS A 84 8.83 21.47 5.38
CA HIS A 84 9.81 20.64 4.67
C HIS A 84 11.04 21.48 4.27
N PRO A 85 11.86 21.92 5.25
CA PRO A 85 13.02 22.78 4.98
C PRO A 85 14.21 22.00 4.42
N ALA A 86 15.18 22.69 3.83
CA ALA A 86 16.46 22.08 3.47
C ALA A 86 17.13 21.44 4.70
N MET A 87 17.65 20.22 4.53
CA MET A 87 18.31 19.45 5.60
C MET A 87 19.70 18.95 5.18
N PRO A 88 20.70 18.97 6.08
CA PRO A 88 22.01 18.40 5.84
C PRO A 88 21.90 16.87 5.74
N SER A 89 22.17 16.33 4.55
CA SER A 89 21.84 14.94 4.19
C SER A 89 23.09 14.14 3.79
N TYR A 90 23.42 13.11 4.55
CA TYR A 90 24.48 12.15 4.22
C TYR A 90 23.88 11.00 3.40
N ILE A 91 24.41 10.75 2.21
CA ILE A 91 23.84 9.82 1.23
C ILE A 91 24.87 8.74 0.87
N TRP A 92 24.55 7.49 1.15
CA TRP A 92 25.32 6.31 0.72
C TRP A 92 24.52 5.54 -0.33
N SER A 93 24.89 5.73 -1.61
CA SER A 93 24.42 4.85 -2.68
C SER A 93 25.15 3.51 -2.57
N LEU A 94 24.46 2.46 -2.13
CA LEU A 94 25.01 1.14 -1.88
C LEU A 94 24.54 0.14 -2.93
N ASN A 95 25.48 -0.62 -3.48
CA ASN A 95 25.20 -1.75 -4.34
C ASN A 95 24.59 -2.89 -3.50
N ALA A 96 23.33 -3.26 -3.75
CA ALA A 96 22.61 -4.33 -3.06
C ALA A 96 23.07 -5.76 -3.43
N LYS A 97 23.74 -5.93 -4.58
CA LYS A 97 24.05 -7.25 -5.17
C LYS A 97 25.41 -7.82 -4.68
N VAL A 98 25.91 -7.41 -3.51
CA VAL A 98 27.26 -7.76 -2.99
C VAL A 98 27.20 -8.86 -1.93
N GLU A 99 27.35 -10.11 -2.36
CA GLU A 99 27.32 -11.30 -1.47
C GLU A 99 28.21 -11.17 -0.22
N GLY A 100 27.74 -11.65 0.93
CA GLY A 100 28.57 -11.87 2.13
C GLY A 100 28.65 -10.71 3.13
N ILE A 101 27.83 -9.67 2.93
CA ILE A 101 27.46 -8.70 3.97
C ILE A 101 26.17 -9.21 4.62
N GLU A 102 26.04 -9.05 5.95
CA GLU A 102 24.84 -9.40 6.71
C GLU A 102 24.14 -8.15 7.26
N THR A 103 24.88 -7.07 7.56
CA THR A 103 24.31 -5.85 8.17
C THR A 103 25.11 -4.61 7.77
N ILE A 104 24.41 -3.52 7.47
CA ILE A 104 24.97 -2.17 7.43
C ILE A 104 24.68 -1.49 8.77
N VAL A 105 25.72 -0.98 9.43
CA VAL A 105 25.62 -0.38 10.76
C VAL A 105 25.97 1.10 10.68
N VAL A 106 25.04 1.97 11.06
CA VAL A 106 25.27 3.42 11.17
C VAL A 106 25.38 3.81 12.64
N GLU A 107 26.40 4.57 13.00
CA GLU A 107 26.74 4.93 14.39
C GLU A 107 26.96 6.45 14.48
N PHE A 108 26.30 7.14 15.43
CA PHE A 108 26.48 8.58 15.67
C PHE A 108 26.07 8.99 17.09
N ASP A 109 26.51 10.17 17.53
CA ASP A 109 26.06 10.78 18.78
C ASP A 109 25.12 11.96 18.48
N LEU A 110 23.88 11.92 18.97
CA LEU A 110 22.95 13.06 19.03
C LEU A 110 23.04 13.67 20.44
N LEU A 111 23.65 14.85 20.53
CA LEU A 111 24.04 15.49 21.80
C LEU A 111 22.96 16.43 22.36
N ASP A 112 22.19 17.07 21.48
CA ASP A 112 21.11 17.99 21.83
C ASP A 112 20.12 18.09 20.66
N THR A 113 18.90 18.56 20.94
CA THR A 113 17.81 18.67 19.97
C THR A 113 16.87 19.81 20.38
N VAL A 114 15.82 20.09 19.61
CA VAL A 114 14.85 21.12 19.99
C VAL A 114 13.92 20.62 21.10
N ASP A 115 13.50 21.53 21.99
CA ASP A 115 12.54 21.23 23.05
C ASP A 115 11.19 20.77 22.43
N PRO A 116 10.61 19.63 22.84
CA PRO A 116 9.32 19.14 22.33
C PRO A 116 8.14 20.12 22.50
N ASP A 117 8.25 21.11 23.39
CA ASP A 117 7.26 22.19 23.55
C ASP A 117 7.57 23.47 22.75
N ASP A 118 8.58 23.47 21.87
CA ASP A 118 8.89 24.63 21.02
C ASP A 118 7.82 24.89 19.96
N LEU A 119 7.15 26.03 20.08
CA LEU A 119 6.00 26.42 19.24
C LEU A 119 6.36 26.77 17.79
N TYR A 120 7.65 26.91 17.45
CA TYR A 120 8.17 27.19 16.11
C TYR A 120 8.76 25.96 15.42
N PHE A 121 9.31 25.02 16.20
CA PHE A 121 10.13 23.89 15.69
C PHE A 121 9.59 22.49 16.06
N TYR A 122 8.36 22.42 16.57
CA TYR A 122 7.63 21.18 16.86
C TYR A 122 7.76 20.11 15.75
N GLY A 123 8.24 18.91 16.12
CA GLY A 123 8.57 17.78 15.23
C GLY A 123 10.06 17.59 14.98
N TYR A 124 10.87 18.66 15.08
CA TYR A 124 12.33 18.57 14.94
C TYR A 124 13.03 18.06 16.22
N ASP A 125 12.28 17.86 17.31
CA ASP A 125 12.74 17.24 18.56
C ASP A 125 13.32 15.83 18.37
N ARG A 126 12.92 15.10 17.31
CA ARG A 126 13.52 13.80 16.93
C ARG A 126 15.02 13.89 16.58
N GLY A 127 15.51 15.07 16.19
CA GLY A 127 16.92 15.34 15.89
C GLY A 127 17.48 14.75 14.58
N PHE A 128 16.96 13.64 14.07
CA PHE A 128 17.40 13.02 12.81
C PHE A 128 16.29 12.23 12.09
N PHE A 129 16.56 11.86 10.84
CA PHE A 129 15.87 10.82 10.07
C PHE A 129 16.89 9.86 9.46
N ILE A 130 16.55 8.58 9.30
CA ILE A 130 17.35 7.60 8.57
C ILE A 130 16.46 6.63 7.78
N GLY A 131 16.71 6.46 6.49
CA GLY A 131 15.88 5.61 5.63
C GLY A 131 16.53 5.22 4.31
N LEU A 132 15.87 4.33 3.54
CA LEU A 132 16.24 3.99 2.17
C LEU A 132 15.39 4.79 1.17
N HIS A 133 16.01 5.51 0.26
CA HIS A 133 15.34 6.20 -0.85
C HIS A 133 15.75 5.64 -2.22
N ASN A 134 14.81 5.66 -3.16
CA ASN A 134 15.12 5.78 -4.58
C ASN A 134 15.24 7.26 -4.99
N LEU A 135 16.47 7.79 -5.02
CA LEU A 135 16.76 9.18 -5.40
C LEU A 135 16.90 9.39 -6.92
N ASP A 136 16.56 8.41 -7.76
CA ASP A 136 16.53 8.63 -9.20
C ASP A 136 15.46 9.68 -9.56
N ASP A 137 15.78 10.62 -10.45
CA ASP A 137 14.86 11.69 -10.86
C ASP A 137 13.61 11.12 -11.54
N VAL A 138 12.43 11.53 -11.07
CA VAL A 138 11.13 11.25 -11.70
C VAL A 138 10.71 12.44 -12.57
N SER A 139 10.16 12.19 -13.76
CA SER A 139 9.89 13.23 -14.76
C SER A 139 8.47 13.78 -14.68
N ASP A 140 8.26 15.00 -14.16
CA ASP A 140 6.98 15.71 -14.29
C ASP A 140 6.62 16.07 -15.77
N VAL A 141 7.46 15.74 -16.77
CA VAL A 141 7.07 15.83 -18.20
C VAL A 141 6.13 14.69 -18.57
N LEU A 142 4.89 14.93 -18.17
CA LEU A 142 3.68 14.21 -18.53
C LEU A 142 3.63 13.90 -20.03
N PHE A 143 3.55 12.62 -20.39
CA PHE A 143 3.28 12.16 -21.76
C PHE A 143 1.93 12.69 -22.31
N TYR A 144 1.05 13.20 -21.42
CA TYR A 144 -0.35 13.50 -21.68
C TYR A 144 -0.81 14.91 -21.25
N TYR A 145 -0.09 15.96 -21.66
CA TYR A 145 -0.67 17.31 -21.65
C TYR A 145 -1.94 17.36 -22.51
N THR A 146 -3.10 17.56 -21.87
CA THR A 146 -4.41 17.38 -22.51
C THR A 146 -4.73 18.48 -23.54
N MET A 147 -5.37 18.12 -24.66
CA MET A 147 -5.72 19.06 -25.74
C MET A 147 -6.70 20.20 -25.34
N ASN A 148 -7.22 20.21 -24.11
CA ASN A 148 -8.24 21.18 -23.68
C ASN A 148 -7.69 22.36 -22.85
N SER A 149 -6.41 22.39 -22.49
CA SER A 149 -5.79 23.64 -22.06
C SER A 149 -5.64 24.58 -23.26
N ASN A 150 -6.51 25.60 -23.34
CA ASN A 150 -6.31 26.72 -24.27
C ASN A 150 -5.19 27.68 -23.81
N GLU A 151 -4.52 27.33 -22.71
CA GLU A 151 -3.27 27.91 -22.23
C GLU A 151 -2.32 26.77 -21.86
N TRP A 152 -1.52 26.29 -22.83
CA TRP A 152 -0.05 26.27 -22.78
C TRP A 152 0.52 26.00 -24.19
N ASP A 153 1.65 26.63 -24.51
CA ASP A 153 2.19 26.67 -25.87
C ASP A 153 3.29 25.63 -26.04
N ALA A 154 3.05 24.61 -26.86
CA ALA A 154 4.02 23.54 -27.14
C ALA A 154 5.33 24.04 -27.78
N THR A 155 5.42 25.31 -28.20
CA THR A 155 6.68 25.94 -28.62
C THR A 155 7.54 26.47 -27.46
N MET A 156 7.12 26.28 -26.21
CA MET A 156 7.94 26.50 -25.01
C MET A 156 8.58 25.22 -24.46
N ILE A 157 8.37 24.06 -25.10
CA ILE A 157 9.11 22.80 -24.84
C ILE A 157 10.51 22.88 -25.52
N ASP A 158 11.22 23.96 -25.20
CA ASP A 158 12.62 24.25 -25.53
C ASP A 158 13.42 24.47 -24.21
N GLU A 159 12.73 24.38 -23.06
CA GLU A 159 13.33 24.24 -21.73
C GLU A 159 13.39 22.76 -21.32
N ASP A 160 14.50 22.41 -20.68
CA ASP A 160 14.97 21.06 -20.37
C ASP A 160 13.97 20.27 -19.48
N PRO A 161 13.49 19.08 -19.88
CA PRO A 161 12.51 18.29 -19.12
C PRO A 161 12.81 18.12 -17.63
N GLY A 162 14.07 17.90 -17.27
CA GLY A 162 14.51 17.76 -15.87
C GLY A 162 14.34 19.03 -15.01
N LYS A 163 13.98 20.18 -15.59
CA LYS A 163 13.67 21.42 -14.86
C LYS A 163 12.19 21.62 -14.59
N LEU A 164 11.33 20.78 -15.16
CA LEU A 164 9.92 20.72 -14.82
C LEU A 164 9.67 19.66 -13.74
N SER A 165 10.59 18.70 -13.56
CA SER A 165 10.57 17.75 -12.45
C SER A 165 10.51 18.45 -11.09
N HIS A 166 9.58 17.99 -10.26
CA HIS A 166 9.46 18.32 -8.84
C HIS A 166 9.77 17.13 -7.92
N LEU A 167 9.89 15.91 -8.44
CA LEU A 167 10.38 14.74 -7.71
C LEU A 167 11.83 14.40 -8.13
N THR A 168 12.67 15.44 -8.16
CA THR A 168 14.12 15.32 -8.31
C THR A 168 14.76 14.67 -7.08
N ALA A 169 15.99 14.17 -7.23
CA ALA A 169 16.83 13.72 -6.13
C ALA A 169 16.95 14.76 -4.99
N GLU A 170 17.04 16.05 -5.34
CA GLU A 170 17.11 17.16 -4.41
C GLU A 170 15.78 17.37 -3.68
N ASN A 171 14.65 17.34 -4.41
CA ASN A 171 13.35 17.60 -3.81
C ASN A 171 12.86 16.45 -2.92
N LYS A 172 13.18 15.19 -3.27
CA LYS A 172 12.88 14.02 -2.43
C LYS A 172 13.51 14.13 -1.03
N LEU A 173 14.62 14.86 -0.88
CA LEU A 173 15.28 15.08 0.42
C LEU A 173 14.56 16.13 1.32
N TYR A 174 13.57 16.86 0.82
CA TYR A 174 12.67 17.65 1.68
C TYR A 174 11.60 16.77 2.35
N TYR A 175 11.33 15.60 1.79
CA TYR A 175 10.28 14.67 2.20
C TYR A 175 10.88 13.31 2.60
N PRO A 176 11.53 13.20 3.78
CA PRO A 176 12.08 11.93 4.28
C PRO A 176 11.04 10.81 4.40
N GLU A 177 9.75 11.15 4.42
CA GLU A 177 8.63 10.22 4.42
C GLU A 177 8.58 9.36 3.13
N LEU A 178 9.17 9.85 2.03
CA LEU A 178 9.38 9.10 0.78
C LEU A 178 10.55 8.10 0.85
N ALA A 179 10.86 7.61 2.05
CA ALA A 179 11.84 6.57 2.33
C ALA A 179 11.29 5.57 3.35
N GLU A 180 11.72 4.32 3.17
CA GLU A 180 11.56 3.24 4.14
C GLU A 180 12.20 3.65 5.49
N ASP A 181 11.42 3.78 6.57
CA ASP A 181 11.91 4.28 7.87
C ASP A 181 12.76 3.22 8.60
N LEU A 182 14.08 3.36 8.47
CA LEU A 182 15.05 2.49 9.13
C LEU A 182 15.22 2.80 10.63
N SER A 183 14.49 3.76 11.20
CA SER A 183 14.50 4.01 12.65
C SER A 183 14.04 2.79 13.47
N ARG A 184 13.28 1.87 12.86
CA ARG A 184 12.92 0.56 13.44
C ARG A 184 14.13 -0.33 13.77
N TYR A 185 15.28 -0.11 13.12
CA TYR A 185 16.55 -0.79 13.40
C TYR A 185 17.46 -0.02 14.37
N SER A 186 17.00 1.12 14.90
CA SER A 186 17.81 1.94 15.80
C SER A 186 17.80 1.43 17.25
N THR A 187 18.97 1.50 17.87
CA THR A 187 19.14 1.33 19.32
C THR A 187 19.87 2.56 19.85
N SER A 188 19.44 3.07 21.00
CA SER A 188 20.07 4.23 21.62
C SER A 188 20.45 3.99 23.08
N ASP A 189 21.51 4.65 23.52
CA ASP A 189 21.95 4.70 24.90
C ASP A 189 21.42 5.96 25.61
N ALA A 190 21.43 5.95 26.95
CA ALA A 190 20.89 7.05 27.75
C ALA A 190 21.74 8.34 27.75
N ASN A 191 22.77 8.42 26.89
CA ASN A 191 23.62 9.59 26.66
C ASN A 191 23.47 10.16 25.24
N GLY A 192 22.57 9.62 24.41
CA GLY A 192 22.35 10.07 23.03
C GLY A 192 23.23 9.40 21.98
N HIS A 193 23.90 8.28 22.31
CA HIS A 193 24.60 7.45 21.32
C HIS A 193 23.60 6.56 20.58
N TYR A 194 23.57 6.63 19.25
CA TYR A 194 22.69 5.84 18.38
C TYR A 194 23.49 4.85 17.53
N ILE A 195 22.98 3.61 17.44
CA ILE A 195 23.48 2.56 16.55
C ILE A 195 22.29 1.94 15.82
N VAL A 196 22.27 2.03 14.49
CA VAL A 196 21.23 1.50 13.61
C VAL A 196 21.76 0.26 12.90
N HIS A 197 21.11 -0.89 13.10
CA HIS A 197 21.54 -2.20 12.60
C HIS A 197 20.67 -2.69 11.44
N ILE A 198 20.95 -2.18 10.23
CA ILE A 198 20.14 -2.40 9.02
C ILE A 198 20.47 -3.77 8.40
N PRO A 199 19.54 -4.73 8.34
CA PRO A 199 19.77 -5.99 7.63
C PRO A 199 20.09 -5.72 6.16
N TYR A 200 21.15 -6.32 5.62
CA TYR A 200 21.59 -5.99 4.26
C TYR A 200 20.59 -6.45 3.17
N GLU A 201 19.67 -7.36 3.50
CA GLU A 201 18.58 -7.78 2.62
C GLU A 201 17.54 -6.68 2.34
N GLN A 202 17.42 -5.64 3.17
CA GLN A 202 16.48 -4.53 2.94
C GLN A 202 16.82 -3.73 1.67
N PHE A 203 18.08 -3.73 1.24
CA PHE A 203 18.52 -3.10 -0.01
C PHE A 203 18.02 -3.84 -1.27
N ASN A 204 17.35 -5.00 -1.13
CA ASN A 204 16.72 -5.71 -2.24
C ASN A 204 15.36 -5.10 -2.67
N SER A 205 14.80 -4.14 -1.91
CA SER A 205 13.57 -3.40 -2.26
C SER A 205 13.71 -2.46 -3.48
N GLY A 206 14.88 -2.46 -4.13
CA GLY A 206 15.24 -1.53 -5.20
C GLY A 206 15.72 -0.16 -4.71
N MET A 207 15.47 0.19 -3.44
CA MET A 207 15.96 1.43 -2.85
C MET A 207 17.43 1.31 -2.44
N ARG A 208 18.28 2.03 -3.18
CA ARG A 208 19.74 1.91 -3.12
C ARG A 208 20.46 3.03 -2.36
N ASN A 209 19.76 4.09 -1.95
CA ASN A 209 20.37 5.24 -1.28
C ASN A 209 19.98 5.23 0.19
N LEU A 210 20.90 4.79 1.05
CA LEU A 210 20.79 4.98 2.50
C LEU A 210 21.04 6.45 2.80
N VAL A 211 20.06 7.14 3.39
CA VAL A 211 20.15 8.56 3.73
C VAL A 211 20.03 8.74 5.24
N LEU A 212 20.93 9.55 5.81
CA LEU A 212 20.87 10.05 7.18
C LEU A 212 20.79 11.58 7.14
N GLN A 213 19.69 12.14 7.61
CA GLN A 213 19.47 13.59 7.70
C GLN A 213 19.45 14.03 9.16
N PHE A 214 20.02 15.20 9.46
CA PHE A 214 19.91 15.80 10.80
C PHE A 214 18.95 16.99 10.76
N LEU A 215 17.99 17.01 11.68
CA LEU A 215 16.89 17.97 11.68
C LEU A 215 17.33 19.36 12.17
N PRO A 216 16.67 20.44 11.72
CA PRO A 216 16.95 21.80 12.19
C PRO A 216 16.96 21.92 13.72
N GLY A 217 18.05 22.45 14.26
CA GLY A 217 18.25 22.59 15.71
C GLY A 217 18.99 21.43 16.38
N ALA A 218 19.21 20.29 15.70
CA ALA A 218 20.00 19.19 16.25
C ALA A 218 21.48 19.55 16.45
N ILE A 219 22.09 18.99 17.50
CA ILE A 219 23.55 18.97 17.70
C ILE A 219 24.02 17.51 17.64
N TYR A 220 24.92 17.18 16.73
CA TYR A 220 25.41 15.81 16.54
C TYR A 220 26.92 15.72 16.32
N THR A 221 27.49 14.52 16.45
CA THR A 221 28.90 14.23 16.14
C THR A 221 29.15 12.74 15.87
N ASN A 222 30.41 12.37 15.61
CA ASN A 222 30.91 10.99 15.46
C ASN A 222 30.21 10.08 14.43
N VAL A 223 29.52 10.65 13.42
CA VAL A 223 28.88 9.89 12.32
C VAL A 223 29.87 8.93 11.65
N ARG A 224 29.47 7.65 11.58
CA ARG A 224 30.22 6.49 11.08
C ARG A 224 29.28 5.51 10.40
N ILE A 225 29.84 4.68 9.53
CA ILE A 225 29.13 3.60 8.86
C ILE A 225 30.06 2.39 8.65
N TYR A 226 29.53 1.18 8.88
CA TYR A 226 30.25 -0.09 8.80
C TYR A 226 29.44 -1.13 8.04
N ALA A 227 30.10 -1.99 7.27
CA ALA A 227 29.54 -3.27 6.84
C ALA A 227 30.05 -4.39 7.77
N ASP A 228 29.15 -5.28 8.18
CA ASP A 228 29.41 -6.45 9.03
C ASP A 228 28.94 -7.73 8.30
N GLY A 229 29.59 -8.87 8.54
CA GLY A 229 29.27 -10.12 7.81
C GLY A 229 30.18 -11.32 8.07
N SER A 230 29.58 -12.49 8.29
CA SER A 230 30.23 -13.74 8.70
C SER A 230 31.15 -14.41 7.67
N GLY A 231 31.06 -14.04 6.39
CA GLY A 231 31.65 -14.80 5.27
C GLY A 231 33.01 -14.33 4.74
N GLY A 232 33.48 -13.15 5.14
CA GLY A 232 34.73 -12.56 4.63
C GLY A 232 34.53 -11.42 3.62
N PHE A 233 33.56 -10.53 3.86
CA PHE A 233 33.55 -9.20 3.24
C PHE A 233 34.73 -8.37 3.80
N GLY A 234 35.88 -8.47 3.14
CA GLY A 234 37.07 -7.69 3.49
C GLY A 234 37.18 -6.39 2.69
N VAL A 235 37.99 -5.45 3.17
CA VAL A 235 38.23 -4.10 2.59
C VAL A 235 38.47 -4.10 1.06
N GLY A 236 39.00 -5.19 0.49
CA GLY A 236 39.18 -5.34 -0.96
C GLY A 236 37.89 -5.45 -1.80
N ARG A 237 36.71 -5.49 -1.18
CA ARG A 237 35.38 -5.40 -1.82
C ARG A 237 34.60 -4.13 -1.40
N LEU A 238 35.22 -3.21 -0.65
CA LEU A 238 34.60 -1.92 -0.35
C LEU A 238 34.24 -1.16 -1.64
N ASP A 239 35.16 -1.14 -2.62
CA ASP A 239 34.96 -0.55 -3.95
C ASP A 239 33.79 -1.19 -4.74
N GLU A 240 33.34 -2.40 -4.37
CA GLU A 240 32.22 -3.13 -5.01
C GLU A 240 30.88 -2.79 -4.35
N LEU A 241 30.90 -2.44 -3.06
CA LEU A 241 29.73 -2.00 -2.27
C LEU A 241 29.38 -0.53 -2.55
N ILE A 242 30.40 0.33 -2.71
CA ILE A 242 30.20 1.78 -2.95
C ILE A 242 30.30 2.17 -4.44
N SER A 243 30.38 1.20 -5.35
CA SER A 243 30.29 1.48 -6.79
C SER A 243 28.85 1.79 -7.19
N GLU A 244 28.68 2.90 -7.91
CA GLU A 244 27.51 3.19 -8.73
C GLU A 244 27.10 1.94 -9.53
N GLN A 245 25.93 1.38 -9.22
CA GLN A 245 25.33 0.33 -10.03
C GLN A 245 24.95 0.93 -11.39
N PRO A 246 25.20 0.23 -12.52
CA PRO A 246 24.54 0.62 -13.76
C PRO A 246 23.01 0.57 -13.57
N PRO A 247 22.24 1.48 -14.20
CA PRO A 247 20.80 1.30 -14.34
C PRO A 247 20.50 -0.07 -14.95
N VAL A 248 19.33 -0.64 -14.62
CA VAL A 248 18.83 -1.81 -15.33
C VAL A 248 18.55 -1.38 -16.77
N GLU A 249 19.15 -2.07 -17.76
CA GLU A 249 18.78 -1.87 -19.16
C GLU A 249 17.41 -2.52 -19.38
N LEU A 250 16.39 -1.72 -19.67
CA LEU A 250 15.05 -2.18 -20.00
C LEU A 250 15.06 -2.85 -21.38
N GLU A 251 14.35 -3.97 -21.52
CA GLU A 251 14.19 -4.68 -22.79
C GLU A 251 12.86 -4.26 -23.43
N ASP A 252 12.90 -3.74 -24.67
CA ASP A 252 11.71 -3.28 -25.41
C ASP A 252 10.64 -4.37 -25.39
N PHE A 253 9.44 -4.03 -24.92
CA PHE A 253 8.33 -4.95 -24.76
C PHE A 253 7.98 -5.66 -26.08
N ASN A 254 8.24 -5.02 -27.22
CA ASN A 254 8.16 -5.66 -28.54
C ASN A 254 9.12 -6.84 -28.68
N ASP A 255 10.38 -6.71 -28.27
CA ASP A 255 11.36 -7.80 -28.36
C ASP A 255 11.03 -8.91 -27.32
N LEU A 256 10.49 -8.54 -26.16
CA LEU A 256 9.95 -9.49 -25.17
C LEU A 256 8.78 -10.33 -25.73
N THR A 257 7.91 -9.75 -26.55
CA THR A 257 6.67 -10.39 -27.05
C THR A 257 6.68 -10.82 -28.52
N PHE A 258 7.70 -10.47 -29.31
CA PHE A 258 7.79 -10.78 -30.75
C PHE A 258 7.70 -12.27 -31.11
N HIS A 259 7.91 -13.16 -30.14
CA HIS A 259 7.77 -14.61 -30.31
C HIS A 259 6.32 -15.12 -30.10
N LEU A 260 5.43 -14.26 -29.60
CA LEU A 260 3.99 -14.48 -29.40
C LEU A 260 3.17 -13.67 -30.41
N TRP A 261 3.56 -12.42 -30.65
CA TRP A 261 2.85 -11.44 -31.49
C TRP A 261 3.76 -10.96 -32.63
N GLU A 262 3.36 -11.15 -33.89
CA GLU A 262 4.20 -10.73 -35.05
C GLU A 262 4.13 -9.22 -35.31
N ASP A 263 3.03 -8.56 -34.93
CA ASP A 263 2.86 -7.11 -35.06
C ASP A 263 3.56 -6.38 -33.91
N ARG A 264 4.29 -5.31 -34.23
CA ARG A 264 4.97 -4.49 -33.22
C ARG A 264 4.13 -3.29 -32.83
N GLU A 265 4.03 -3.09 -31.52
CA GLU A 265 3.34 -1.98 -30.91
C GLU A 265 4.27 -0.78 -30.67
N SER A 266 3.73 0.40 -30.94
CA SER A 266 4.45 1.68 -30.87
C SER A 266 3.48 2.72 -30.35
N VAL A 267 3.90 3.44 -29.30
CA VAL A 267 3.16 4.52 -28.65
C VAL A 267 3.80 5.89 -28.92
N ASP A 268 4.83 5.93 -29.76
CA ASP A 268 5.66 7.09 -30.11
C ASP A 268 4.80 8.33 -30.48
N GLY A 269 4.60 9.23 -29.52
CA GLY A 269 3.80 10.45 -29.71
C GLY A 269 2.29 10.23 -29.84
N MET A 270 1.77 9.07 -29.41
CA MET A 270 0.34 8.87 -29.18
C MET A 270 -0.08 9.50 -27.86
N MET A 271 -1.18 10.25 -27.85
CA MET A 271 -1.86 10.61 -26.61
C MET A 271 -2.68 9.43 -26.08
N ARG A 272 -3.04 9.44 -24.78
CA ARG A 272 -3.93 8.44 -24.17
C ARG A 272 -5.25 8.28 -24.97
N SER A 273 -5.79 9.37 -25.50
CA SER A 273 -6.95 9.35 -26.39
C SER A 273 -6.68 8.58 -27.68
N ASP A 274 -5.48 8.67 -28.26
CA ASP A 274 -5.13 7.97 -29.50
C ASP A 274 -4.96 6.46 -29.25
N VAL A 275 -4.43 6.06 -28.09
CA VAL A 275 -4.35 4.65 -27.66
C VAL A 275 -5.76 4.10 -27.44
N ILE A 276 -6.62 4.80 -26.70
CA ILE A 276 -8.02 4.42 -26.46
C ILE A 276 -8.80 4.36 -27.78
N ASP A 277 -8.70 5.38 -28.65
CA ASP A 277 -9.39 5.42 -29.94
C ASP A 277 -8.85 4.34 -30.91
N LYS A 278 -7.55 4.01 -30.86
CA LYS A 278 -6.99 2.88 -31.61
C LYS A 278 -7.68 1.58 -31.18
N ILE A 279 -7.64 1.29 -29.88
CA ILE A 279 -8.17 0.05 -29.31
C ILE A 279 -9.68 -0.06 -29.57
N LYS A 280 -10.49 0.98 -29.29
CA LYS A 280 -11.94 1.01 -29.57
C LYS A 280 -12.28 0.83 -31.07
N LYS A 281 -11.46 1.39 -31.97
CA LYS A 281 -11.63 1.26 -33.42
C LYS A 281 -11.36 -0.15 -33.93
N GLU A 282 -10.45 -0.87 -33.27
CA GLU A 282 -10.03 -2.22 -33.64
C GLU A 282 -10.88 -3.30 -32.96
N ASN A 283 -11.27 -3.10 -31.70
CA ASN A 283 -12.03 -4.02 -30.86
C ASN A 283 -13.50 -3.56 -30.73
N GLN A 284 -14.34 -3.84 -31.74
CA GLN A 284 -15.71 -3.30 -31.79
C GLN A 284 -16.66 -3.83 -30.70
N TRP A 285 -16.25 -4.83 -29.93
CA TRP A 285 -16.94 -5.32 -28.74
C TRP A 285 -16.74 -4.42 -27.51
N SER A 286 -15.87 -3.40 -27.57
CA SER A 286 -15.26 -2.85 -26.34
C SER A 286 -16.03 -1.77 -25.58
N GLU A 287 -17.07 -1.14 -26.16
CA GLU A 287 -17.65 0.12 -25.64
C GLU A 287 -19.06 -0.02 -25.04
N LYS A 288 -19.69 -1.20 -25.12
CA LYS A 288 -21.02 -1.42 -24.53
C LYS A 288 -21.29 -2.86 -24.06
N THR A 289 -20.62 -3.83 -24.68
CA THR A 289 -20.94 -5.24 -24.50
C THR A 289 -20.66 -5.76 -23.08
N ILE A 290 -19.63 -5.22 -22.39
CA ILE A 290 -19.28 -5.62 -21.01
C ILE A 290 -20.30 -5.13 -20.00
N SER A 291 -20.47 -3.82 -19.87
CA SER A 291 -21.42 -3.21 -18.93
C SER A 291 -22.86 -3.71 -19.08
N ASP A 292 -23.35 -4.01 -20.29
CA ASP A 292 -24.71 -4.57 -20.52
C ASP A 292 -24.90 -6.01 -19.96
N ALA A 293 -23.83 -6.75 -19.64
CA ALA A 293 -23.89 -8.18 -19.26
C ALA A 293 -23.53 -8.48 -17.79
N LEU A 294 -23.06 -7.50 -17.01
CA LEU A 294 -22.61 -7.72 -15.61
C LEU A 294 -23.73 -8.18 -14.65
N ILE A 295 -24.99 -7.79 -14.93
CA ILE A 295 -26.13 -7.98 -14.04
C ILE A 295 -27.34 -8.46 -14.86
N ASN A 296 -27.97 -9.56 -14.44
CA ASN A 296 -29.16 -10.15 -15.04
C ASN A 296 -30.45 -9.33 -14.72
N GLU A 297 -31.54 -9.54 -15.47
CA GLU A 297 -32.82 -8.82 -15.27
C GLU A 297 -33.42 -8.93 -13.85
N ASP A 298 -33.03 -9.94 -13.06
CA ASP A 298 -33.49 -10.16 -11.69
C ASP A 298 -32.54 -9.66 -10.58
N GLY A 299 -31.40 -9.09 -10.96
CA GLY A 299 -30.37 -8.60 -10.03
C GLY A 299 -29.31 -9.64 -9.63
N THR A 300 -29.38 -10.87 -10.13
CA THR A 300 -28.25 -11.80 -10.05
C THR A 300 -27.12 -11.37 -11.00
N THR A 301 -25.94 -11.95 -10.85
CA THR A 301 -24.77 -11.74 -11.71
C THR A 301 -24.32 -13.08 -12.29
N ASN A 302 -23.44 -13.05 -13.29
CA ASN A 302 -22.83 -14.25 -13.89
C ASN A 302 -21.34 -14.32 -13.54
N MET A 303 -20.98 -14.10 -12.27
CA MET A 303 -19.64 -14.39 -11.77
C MET A 303 -19.40 -15.90 -11.85
N TYR A 304 -18.22 -16.34 -12.33
CA TYR A 304 -17.90 -17.76 -12.46
C TYR A 304 -17.43 -18.31 -11.11
N LEU A 305 -18.16 -19.24 -10.51
CA LEU A 305 -17.99 -19.57 -9.09
C LEU A 305 -16.67 -20.26 -8.75
N ALA A 306 -15.99 -20.88 -9.72
CA ALA A 306 -14.70 -21.53 -9.50
C ALA A 306 -13.47 -20.62 -9.75
N ASP A 307 -13.67 -19.32 -9.93
CA ASP A 307 -12.63 -18.29 -10.00
C ASP A 307 -12.20 -17.79 -8.60
N TYR A 308 -13.03 -18.05 -7.58
CA TYR A 308 -12.90 -17.51 -6.23
C TYR A 308 -12.43 -18.58 -5.23
N ASP A 309 -11.67 -18.19 -4.20
CA ASP A 309 -11.50 -19.04 -3.02
C ASP A 309 -12.79 -19.00 -2.18
N LEU A 310 -13.42 -20.17 -2.06
CA LEU A 310 -14.68 -20.36 -1.35
C LEU A 310 -14.48 -21.05 0.01
N GLU A 311 -13.27 -20.96 0.58
CA GLU A 311 -12.89 -21.36 1.94
C GLU A 311 -13.25 -22.82 2.31
N GLY A 312 -13.38 -23.72 1.33
CA GLY A 312 -13.75 -25.13 1.53
C GLY A 312 -15.24 -25.44 1.40
N TYR A 313 -16.06 -24.50 0.91
CA TYR A 313 -17.51 -24.67 0.69
C TYR A 313 -17.87 -25.12 -0.74
N GLU A 314 -16.89 -25.49 -1.58
CA GLU A 314 -17.10 -25.85 -3.00
C GLU A 314 -18.03 -27.06 -3.17
N ASP A 315 -18.03 -27.98 -2.20
CA ASP A 315 -18.90 -29.17 -2.13
C ASP A 315 -20.41 -28.83 -1.97
N GLU A 316 -20.77 -27.56 -1.68
CA GLU A 316 -22.17 -27.09 -1.61
C GLU A 316 -22.71 -26.54 -2.95
N ILE A 317 -21.84 -26.27 -3.92
CA ILE A 317 -22.17 -25.59 -5.17
C ILE A 317 -22.50 -26.61 -6.29
N VAL A 318 -23.45 -26.24 -7.14
CA VAL A 318 -23.96 -27.08 -8.24
C VAL A 318 -24.05 -26.30 -9.56
N GLY A 319 -24.16 -24.97 -9.50
CA GLY A 319 -24.05 -24.08 -10.65
C GLY A 319 -22.62 -23.63 -10.95
N GLU A 320 -22.38 -23.27 -12.21
CA GLU A 320 -21.13 -22.65 -12.68
C GLU A 320 -21.10 -21.13 -12.40
N TYR A 321 -22.28 -20.52 -12.19
CA TYR A 321 -22.47 -19.07 -12.13
C TYR A 321 -23.28 -18.65 -10.90
N GLY A 322 -22.99 -17.45 -10.39
CA GLY A 322 -23.65 -16.94 -9.19
C GLY A 322 -23.31 -15.49 -8.84
N VAL A 323 -23.64 -15.13 -7.60
CA VAL A 323 -23.21 -13.88 -6.95
C VAL A 323 -22.28 -14.23 -5.79
N VAL A 324 -21.02 -13.81 -5.90
CA VAL A 324 -20.00 -13.86 -4.84
C VAL A 324 -19.89 -12.45 -4.25
N PRO A 325 -19.99 -12.26 -2.93
CA PRO A 325 -19.99 -10.93 -2.31
C PRO A 325 -18.81 -10.04 -2.71
N GLU A 326 -17.61 -10.62 -2.76
CA GLU A 326 -16.34 -9.90 -2.89
C GLU A 326 -16.31 -8.99 -4.14
N ASP A 327 -16.79 -9.47 -5.30
CA ASP A 327 -16.87 -8.69 -6.55
C ASP A 327 -18.21 -7.91 -6.73
N VAL A 328 -19.09 -7.84 -5.73
CA VAL A 328 -20.29 -6.98 -5.80
C VAL A 328 -19.89 -5.50 -5.85
N MET A 329 -18.85 -5.10 -5.11
CA MET A 329 -18.29 -3.75 -5.22
C MET A 329 -17.77 -3.48 -6.64
N ALA A 330 -17.01 -4.43 -7.20
CA ALA A 330 -16.39 -4.34 -8.51
C ALA A 330 -17.42 -4.03 -9.61
N ILE A 331 -18.50 -4.81 -9.66
CA ILE A 331 -19.60 -4.61 -10.60
C ILE A 331 -20.28 -3.25 -10.38
N ILE A 332 -20.57 -2.84 -9.14
CA ILE A 332 -21.21 -1.54 -8.89
C ILE A 332 -20.33 -0.38 -9.37
N VAL A 333 -19.00 -0.48 -9.20
CA VAL A 333 -18.04 0.50 -9.71
C VAL A 333 -18.00 0.54 -11.24
N ALA A 334 -17.99 -0.61 -11.90
CA ALA A 334 -18.01 -0.72 -13.37
C ALA A 334 -19.30 -0.09 -13.96
N VAL A 335 -20.46 -0.41 -13.37
CA VAL A 335 -21.77 0.12 -13.76
C VAL A 335 -21.88 1.64 -13.51
N ASN A 336 -21.31 2.16 -12.41
CA ASN A 336 -21.29 3.59 -12.11
C ASN A 336 -20.46 4.43 -13.11
N ASN A 337 -19.50 3.85 -13.84
CA ASN A 337 -18.71 4.59 -14.82
C ASN A 337 -19.50 4.99 -16.07
N ASN A 338 -20.66 4.37 -16.33
CA ASN A 338 -21.46 4.56 -17.55
C ASN A 338 -22.72 5.42 -17.33
N TRP A 339 -22.56 6.52 -16.60
CA TRP A 339 -23.59 7.50 -16.20
C TRP A 339 -24.51 8.05 -17.31
N ASP A 340 -24.14 7.95 -18.59
CA ASP A 340 -24.94 8.43 -19.72
C ASP A 340 -26.03 7.44 -20.22
N ASP A 341 -26.02 6.15 -19.83
CA ASP A 341 -27.09 5.20 -20.19
C ASP A 341 -27.99 4.82 -18.98
N PRO A 342 -29.31 5.14 -19.02
CA PRO A 342 -30.25 4.77 -17.97
C PRO A 342 -30.46 3.26 -17.73
N SER A 343 -29.94 2.35 -18.57
CA SER A 343 -29.88 0.92 -18.23
C SER A 343 -29.11 0.68 -16.94
N PHE A 344 -27.97 1.36 -16.76
CA PHE A 344 -27.02 1.07 -15.69
C PHE A 344 -27.53 1.48 -14.30
N SER A 345 -28.30 2.57 -14.17
CA SER A 345 -29.02 2.87 -12.93
C SER A 345 -30.03 1.77 -12.55
N GLN A 346 -30.73 1.20 -13.54
CA GLN A 346 -31.70 0.12 -13.30
C GLN A 346 -31.00 -1.20 -12.93
N ASN A 347 -29.91 -1.56 -13.62
CA ASN A 347 -29.12 -2.76 -13.31
C ASN A 347 -28.50 -2.66 -11.91
N ARG A 348 -27.89 -1.52 -11.55
CA ARG A 348 -27.41 -1.24 -10.18
C ARG A 348 -28.54 -1.36 -9.16
N THR A 349 -29.72 -0.79 -9.45
CA THR A 349 -30.90 -0.89 -8.58
C THR A 349 -31.35 -2.34 -8.38
N ALA A 350 -31.26 -3.19 -9.41
CA ALA A 350 -31.60 -4.62 -9.30
C ALA A 350 -30.61 -5.36 -8.40
N LEU A 351 -29.30 -5.27 -8.68
CA LEU A 351 -28.24 -5.93 -7.89
C LEU A 351 -28.27 -5.50 -6.42
N VAL A 352 -28.39 -4.20 -6.14
CA VAL A 352 -28.38 -3.70 -4.76
C VAL A 352 -29.61 -4.18 -3.98
N ASN A 353 -30.80 -4.21 -4.58
CA ASN A 353 -31.96 -4.82 -3.92
C ASN A 353 -31.81 -6.33 -3.76
N PHE A 354 -31.22 -7.02 -4.76
CA PHE A 354 -30.99 -8.46 -4.72
C PHE A 354 -30.08 -8.87 -3.54
N VAL A 355 -28.91 -8.24 -3.40
CA VAL A 355 -27.96 -8.53 -2.31
C VAL A 355 -28.60 -8.20 -0.95
N LEU A 356 -29.27 -7.05 -0.83
CA LEU A 356 -29.98 -6.67 0.40
C LEU A 356 -31.14 -7.61 0.78
N ASP A 357 -31.80 -8.25 -0.18
CA ASP A 357 -32.94 -9.16 0.04
C ASP A 357 -32.51 -10.62 0.31
N ASN A 358 -31.36 -11.07 -0.21
CA ASN A 358 -30.97 -12.49 -0.22
C ASN A 358 -29.64 -12.80 0.49
N MET A 359 -28.72 -11.85 0.60
CA MET A 359 -27.32 -12.07 1.02
C MET A 359 -26.92 -11.30 2.30
N VAL A 360 -27.90 -10.82 3.08
CA VAL A 360 -27.65 -10.19 4.40
C VAL A 360 -28.05 -11.17 5.50
N ASP A 361 -27.13 -11.45 6.44
CA ASP A 361 -27.34 -12.40 7.53
C ASP A 361 -28.38 -11.85 8.53
N PRO A 362 -29.46 -12.60 8.85
CA PRO A 362 -30.43 -12.19 9.85
C PRO A 362 -29.93 -12.19 11.31
N GLU A 363 -28.74 -12.75 11.64
CA GLU A 363 -28.19 -12.74 13.01
C GLU A 363 -27.19 -11.59 13.26
N THR A 364 -26.21 -11.38 12.37
CA THR A 364 -25.19 -10.29 12.45
C THR A 364 -25.57 -9.02 11.67
N GLY A 365 -26.32 -9.15 10.57
CA GLY A 365 -26.58 -8.06 9.65
C GLY A 365 -25.44 -7.75 8.66
N LEU A 366 -24.38 -8.57 8.61
CA LEU A 366 -23.31 -8.47 7.60
C LEU A 366 -23.73 -9.15 6.27
N ILE A 367 -22.91 -9.04 5.23
CA ILE A 367 -23.09 -9.82 3.98
C ILE A 367 -22.49 -11.22 4.17
N TYR A 368 -23.14 -12.25 3.64
CA TYR A 368 -22.77 -13.65 3.87
C TYR A 368 -23.15 -14.58 2.72
N GLY A 369 -22.47 -15.72 2.66
CA GLY A 369 -22.69 -16.80 1.70
C GLY A 369 -22.40 -16.45 0.24
N VAL A 370 -22.67 -17.41 -0.64
CA VAL A 370 -22.59 -17.28 -2.10
C VAL A 370 -23.94 -17.66 -2.68
N TRP A 371 -24.41 -16.94 -3.70
CA TRP A 371 -25.67 -17.28 -4.38
C TRP A 371 -25.40 -18.14 -5.61
N ASP A 372 -25.96 -19.35 -5.65
CA ASP A 372 -25.85 -20.28 -6.79
C ASP A 372 -27.05 -20.08 -7.74
N ASN A 373 -26.80 -19.64 -8.98
CA ASN A 373 -27.88 -19.36 -9.96
C ASN A 373 -28.60 -20.63 -10.44
N ALA A 374 -27.95 -21.79 -10.44
CA ALA A 374 -28.55 -23.05 -10.88
C ALA A 374 -29.43 -23.69 -9.80
N GLN A 375 -29.10 -23.49 -8.53
CA GLN A 375 -29.92 -23.89 -7.39
C GLN A 375 -31.00 -22.84 -7.04
N GLY A 376 -30.72 -21.56 -7.30
CA GLY A 376 -31.61 -20.43 -6.96
C GLY A 376 -31.73 -20.19 -5.45
N VAL A 377 -30.63 -20.38 -4.72
CA VAL A 377 -30.53 -20.21 -3.27
C VAL A 377 -29.13 -19.70 -2.86
N LEU A 378 -29.04 -19.16 -1.65
CA LEU A 378 -27.78 -18.94 -0.96
C LEU A 378 -27.22 -20.26 -0.42
N VAL A 379 -25.92 -20.47 -0.61
CA VAL A 379 -25.10 -21.58 -0.09
C VAL A 379 -23.89 -21.01 0.66
N ALA A 380 -23.04 -21.85 1.26
CA ALA A 380 -21.91 -21.42 2.10
C ALA A 380 -22.34 -20.48 3.23
N THR A 381 -23.51 -20.73 3.84
CA THR A 381 -24.20 -19.78 4.74
C THR A 381 -23.53 -19.58 6.10
N ASP A 382 -22.41 -20.26 6.35
CA ASP A 382 -21.55 -20.06 7.53
C ASP A 382 -20.35 -19.12 7.21
N ARG A 383 -20.13 -18.74 5.94
CA ARG A 383 -19.10 -17.77 5.47
C ARG A 383 -19.63 -16.34 5.50
N ILE A 384 -19.04 -15.49 6.33
CA ILE A 384 -19.25 -14.04 6.30
C ILE A 384 -18.35 -13.42 5.21
N SER A 385 -18.87 -12.47 4.44
CA SER A 385 -18.06 -11.72 3.47
C SER A 385 -17.20 -10.70 4.18
N ARG A 386 -15.90 -10.75 3.90
CA ARG A 386 -14.89 -9.82 4.41
C ARG A 386 -15.13 -8.39 3.86
N SER A 387 -15.65 -8.28 2.65
CA SER A 387 -15.82 -7.01 1.92
C SER A 387 -17.14 -6.25 2.23
N THR A 388 -17.77 -6.48 3.39
CA THR A 388 -19.11 -5.95 3.70
C THR A 388 -19.17 -4.41 3.72
N LEU A 389 -18.14 -3.74 4.26
CA LEU A 389 -18.06 -2.27 4.34
C LEU A 389 -18.00 -1.61 2.96
N GLN A 390 -17.20 -2.19 2.09
CA GLN A 390 -16.83 -1.74 0.76
C GLN A 390 -18.05 -1.85 -0.17
N ILE A 391 -18.77 -2.98 -0.10
CA ILE A 391 -20.04 -3.21 -0.76
C ILE A 391 -21.11 -2.22 -0.27
N ALA A 392 -21.31 -2.09 1.05
CA ALA A 392 -22.32 -1.19 1.62
C ALA A 392 -22.08 0.27 1.22
N ILE A 393 -20.82 0.72 1.20
CA ILE A 393 -20.42 2.02 0.69
C ILE A 393 -20.73 2.17 -0.80
N ALA A 394 -20.43 1.17 -1.64
CA ALA A 394 -20.74 1.19 -3.07
C ALA A 394 -22.26 1.24 -3.36
N MET A 395 -23.09 0.69 -2.46
CA MET A 395 -24.56 0.77 -2.55
C MET A 395 -25.13 2.17 -2.30
N MET A 396 -24.39 3.07 -1.64
CA MET A 396 -24.90 4.40 -1.25
C MET A 396 -25.34 5.24 -2.45
N GLY A 397 -26.48 5.92 -2.32
CA GLY A 397 -27.05 6.73 -3.39
C GLY A 397 -27.56 5.92 -4.60
N THR A 398 -27.90 4.64 -4.43
CA THR A 398 -28.62 3.87 -5.47
C THR A 398 -30.08 4.31 -5.53
N GLU A 399 -30.60 4.61 -6.73
CA GLU A 399 -31.98 5.05 -6.90
C GLU A 399 -32.99 3.97 -6.46
N ASN A 400 -34.11 4.37 -5.85
CA ASN A 400 -35.22 3.50 -5.44
C ASN A 400 -34.89 2.39 -4.41
N VAL A 401 -33.68 2.38 -3.83
CA VAL A 401 -33.32 1.54 -2.68
C VAL A 401 -33.71 2.24 -1.38
N ASP A 402 -34.05 1.48 -0.34
CA ASP A 402 -34.21 2.01 1.03
C ASP A 402 -32.85 2.16 1.71
N GLU A 403 -32.31 3.38 1.73
CA GLU A 403 -31.01 3.70 2.34
C GLU A 403 -30.90 3.21 3.79
N ALA A 404 -32.01 3.12 4.55
CA ALA A 404 -32.01 2.62 5.92
C ALA A 404 -31.51 1.17 6.06
N ARG A 405 -31.55 0.38 4.97
CA ARG A 405 -30.98 -0.97 4.91
C ARG A 405 -29.46 -0.93 4.77
N ILE A 406 -28.94 0.04 4.02
CA ILE A 406 -27.50 0.24 3.80
C ILE A 406 -26.87 0.83 5.07
N TRP A 407 -27.54 1.77 5.74
CA TRP A 407 -27.11 2.25 7.07
C TRP A 407 -27.06 1.11 8.10
N ALA A 408 -27.97 0.14 8.04
CA ALA A 408 -27.96 -1.02 8.92
C ALA A 408 -26.79 -1.99 8.67
N LEU A 409 -26.35 -2.15 7.41
CA LEU A 409 -25.09 -2.86 7.08
C LEU A 409 -23.88 -2.17 7.70
N ILE A 410 -23.80 -0.84 7.57
CA ILE A 410 -22.66 -0.08 8.11
C ILE A 410 -22.67 -0.11 9.66
N ASP A 411 -23.85 0.00 10.30
CA ASP A 411 -23.99 -0.24 11.73
C ASP A 411 -23.52 -1.66 12.14
N ALA A 412 -23.67 -2.68 11.30
CA ALA A 412 -23.24 -4.06 11.57
C ALA A 412 -21.71 -4.21 11.43
N VAL A 413 -21.09 -3.59 10.42
CA VAL A 413 -19.63 -3.45 10.31
C VAL A 413 -19.05 -2.81 11.58
N ILE A 414 -19.67 -1.74 12.07
CA ILE A 414 -19.30 -1.07 13.32
C ILE A 414 -19.43 -1.98 14.55
N GLU A 415 -20.41 -2.90 14.57
CA GLU A 415 -20.69 -3.79 15.70
C GLU A 415 -19.85 -5.08 15.68
N HIS A 416 -19.33 -5.50 14.52
CA HIS A 416 -18.69 -6.80 14.32
C HIS A 416 -17.28 -6.75 13.72
N GLU A 417 -17.00 -5.90 12.74
CA GLU A 417 -15.70 -5.82 12.04
C GLU A 417 -14.74 -4.78 12.67
N LEU A 418 -15.25 -3.86 13.49
CA LEU A 418 -14.43 -2.83 14.14
C LEU A 418 -13.97 -3.25 15.54
N LEU A 419 -12.81 -3.89 15.63
CA LEU A 419 -12.28 -4.45 16.88
C LEU A 419 -11.45 -3.43 17.67
N TYR A 420 -11.60 -3.41 19.00
CA TYR A 420 -10.80 -2.54 19.89
C TYR A 420 -9.72 -3.36 20.60
N ILE A 421 -8.48 -3.24 20.15
CA ILE A 421 -7.34 -4.07 20.55
C ILE A 421 -6.25 -3.19 21.17
N ASN A 422 -5.78 -3.55 22.37
CA ASN A 422 -4.69 -2.88 23.12
C ASN A 422 -4.80 -1.35 23.34
N GLY A 423 -5.95 -0.73 23.05
CA GLY A 423 -6.20 0.70 23.19
C GLY A 423 -6.65 1.40 21.90
N THR A 424 -6.59 0.69 20.77
CA THR A 424 -6.75 1.22 19.41
C THR A 424 -7.88 0.48 18.68
N TYR A 425 -8.67 1.17 17.86
CA TYR A 425 -9.62 0.52 16.95
C TYR A 425 -8.88 0.00 15.70
N TYR A 426 -9.26 -1.16 15.21
CA TYR A 426 -8.78 -1.73 13.95
C TYR A 426 -9.98 -2.24 13.14
N TYR A 427 -9.99 -1.96 11.84
CA TYR A 427 -10.92 -2.61 10.93
C TYR A 427 -10.38 -4.00 10.59
N VAL A 428 -11.16 -5.03 10.91
CA VAL A 428 -10.82 -6.43 10.69
C VAL A 428 -11.96 -7.05 9.89
N PRO A 429 -11.81 -7.20 8.56
CA PRO A 429 -12.79 -7.82 7.68
C PRO A 429 -13.31 -9.16 8.24
N GLY A 430 -14.63 -9.38 8.23
CA GLY A 430 -15.27 -10.56 8.83
C GLY A 430 -15.20 -10.64 10.37
N GLY A 431 -14.57 -9.69 11.07
CA GLY A 431 -14.59 -9.54 12.52
C GLY A 431 -13.82 -10.59 13.34
N GLN A 432 -12.95 -11.38 12.71
CA GLN A 432 -12.33 -12.54 13.36
C GLN A 432 -11.07 -12.18 14.14
N LEU A 433 -11.02 -12.60 15.41
CA LEU A 433 -9.81 -12.58 16.26
C LEU A 433 -9.58 -13.98 16.82
N SER A 434 -8.40 -14.55 16.57
CA SER A 434 -8.03 -15.90 17.00
C SER A 434 -7.91 -16.03 18.52
N ALA A 435 -7.83 -17.27 19.01
CA ALA A 435 -7.59 -17.56 20.42
C ALA A 435 -6.18 -17.21 20.92
N ASP A 436 -5.24 -16.86 20.03
CA ASP A 436 -3.88 -16.37 20.35
C ASP A 436 -3.70 -14.86 20.10
N GLY A 437 -4.76 -14.14 19.71
CA GLY A 437 -4.71 -12.69 19.49
C GLY A 437 -4.29 -12.28 18.08
N THR A 438 -4.43 -13.19 17.11
CA THR A 438 -4.10 -12.99 15.70
C THR A 438 -5.32 -12.56 14.90
N VAL A 439 -5.15 -11.56 14.03
CA VAL A 439 -6.09 -11.19 12.95
C VAL A 439 -5.48 -11.54 11.60
N GLU A 440 -6.32 -11.82 10.61
CA GLU A 440 -5.94 -11.92 9.20
C GLU A 440 -6.46 -10.67 8.48
N LEU A 441 -5.65 -10.08 7.60
CA LEU A 441 -5.97 -8.92 6.78
C LEU A 441 -5.59 -9.24 5.34
N ASP A 442 -6.58 -9.36 4.45
CA ASP A 442 -6.35 -9.58 3.02
C ASP A 442 -6.30 -8.26 2.27
N LEU A 443 -5.37 -8.12 1.33
CA LEU A 443 -5.08 -6.84 0.68
C LEU A 443 -6.27 -6.31 -0.15
N ASP A 444 -7.06 -7.21 -0.74
CA ASP A 444 -8.21 -6.88 -1.57
C ASP A 444 -9.33 -6.15 -0.81
N ASP A 445 -9.56 -6.48 0.47
CA ASP A 445 -10.56 -5.81 1.31
C ASP A 445 -10.22 -4.34 1.59
N PHE A 446 -8.97 -3.92 1.37
CA PHE A 446 -8.53 -2.55 1.59
C PHE A 446 -8.60 -1.67 0.33
N ALA A 447 -9.21 -2.15 -0.76
CA ALA A 447 -9.40 -1.42 -2.01
C ALA A 447 -10.30 -0.16 -1.88
N VAL A 448 -9.67 1.01 -1.74
CA VAL A 448 -10.37 2.30 -1.54
C VAL A 448 -11.03 2.81 -2.82
N THR A 449 -12.37 2.94 -2.80
CA THR A 449 -13.18 3.51 -3.89
C THR A 449 -13.43 5.03 -3.75
N GLU A 450 -13.85 5.66 -4.84
CA GLU A 450 -14.38 7.04 -4.88
C GLU A 450 -15.57 7.21 -3.91
N GLY A 451 -16.42 6.18 -3.82
CA GLY A 451 -17.56 6.11 -2.91
C GLY A 451 -17.14 6.08 -1.44
N PHE A 452 -16.03 5.41 -1.10
CA PHE A 452 -15.50 5.33 0.26
C PHE A 452 -15.16 6.71 0.80
N MET A 453 -14.24 7.43 0.15
CA MET A 453 -13.84 8.76 0.61
C MET A 453 -15.00 9.76 0.52
N SER A 454 -15.86 9.67 -0.51
CA SER A 454 -17.07 10.50 -0.63
C SER A 454 -18.07 10.26 0.50
N TYR A 455 -18.23 9.04 0.99
CA TYR A 455 -19.11 8.69 2.10
C TYR A 455 -18.67 9.40 3.39
N PHE A 456 -17.39 9.29 3.78
CA PHE A 456 -16.86 9.93 4.99
C PHE A 456 -16.93 11.46 4.90
N ARG A 457 -16.64 12.04 3.73
CA ARG A 457 -16.82 13.48 3.45
C ARG A 457 -18.27 13.92 3.66
N ASP A 458 -19.22 13.18 3.07
CA ASP A 458 -20.65 13.48 3.11
C ASP A 458 -21.25 13.39 4.52
N MET A 459 -20.76 12.46 5.35
CA MET A 459 -21.24 12.30 6.73
C MET A 459 -21.05 13.56 7.56
N ILE A 460 -19.90 14.21 7.39
CA ILE A 460 -19.55 15.45 8.09
C ILE A 460 -20.27 16.64 7.45
N TRP A 461 -20.13 16.78 6.12
CA TRP A 461 -20.56 17.98 5.38
C TRP A 461 -22.08 18.17 5.42
N TYR A 462 -22.84 17.07 5.43
CA TYR A 462 -24.31 17.09 5.51
C TYR A 462 -24.85 16.72 6.89
N HIS A 463 -23.98 16.54 7.89
CA HIS A 463 -24.32 16.09 9.26
C HIS A 463 -25.20 14.83 9.28
N LYS A 464 -24.85 13.84 8.46
CA LYS A 464 -25.56 12.55 8.39
C LYS A 464 -25.20 11.60 9.55
N GLU A 465 -24.26 11.97 10.44
CA GLU A 465 -23.94 11.21 11.68
C GLU A 465 -25.19 10.87 12.53
N ASP A 466 -26.20 11.75 12.54
CA ASP A 466 -27.51 11.55 13.20
C ASP A 466 -28.34 10.36 12.62
N GLN A 467 -27.89 9.71 11.55
CA GLN A 467 -28.55 8.56 10.91
C GLN A 467 -28.02 7.20 11.40
N GLN A 468 -26.86 7.16 12.07
CA GLN A 468 -26.28 5.95 12.68
C GLN A 468 -26.76 5.71 14.12
N LYS A 469 -26.57 4.49 14.66
CA LYS A 469 -26.85 4.19 16.08
C LYS A 469 -25.92 4.93 17.05
N ASP A 470 -24.66 5.11 16.69
CA ASP A 470 -23.62 5.80 17.47
C ASP A 470 -23.05 6.98 16.66
N PRO A 471 -23.25 8.24 17.09
CA PRO A 471 -22.79 9.42 16.36
C PRO A 471 -21.28 9.66 16.45
N LEU A 472 -20.49 8.68 16.90
CA LEU A 472 -19.02 8.64 16.76
C LEU A 472 -18.54 7.55 15.80
N ALA A 473 -19.44 6.69 15.29
CA ALA A 473 -19.01 5.46 14.64
C ALA A 473 -18.38 5.66 13.26
N THR A 474 -18.86 6.60 12.45
CA THR A 474 -18.17 7.01 11.20
C THR A 474 -16.72 7.41 11.45
N TYR A 475 -16.42 8.15 12.52
CA TYR A 475 -15.05 8.49 12.91
C TYR A 475 -14.24 7.23 13.26
N LYS A 476 -14.74 6.40 14.18
CA LYS A 476 -14.03 5.17 14.61
C LYS A 476 -13.79 4.20 13.45
N THR A 477 -14.71 4.13 12.48
CA THR A 477 -14.57 3.28 11.29
C THR A 477 -13.41 3.75 10.43
N LEU A 478 -13.31 5.06 10.16
CA LEU A 478 -12.20 5.63 9.39
C LEU A 478 -10.87 5.54 10.14
N GLU A 479 -10.88 5.72 11.46
CA GLU A 479 -9.72 5.51 12.33
C GLU A 479 -9.24 4.05 12.29
N GLY A 480 -10.16 3.09 12.47
CA GLY A 480 -9.85 1.67 12.42
C GLY A 480 -9.36 1.19 11.05
N PHE A 481 -9.93 1.72 9.96
CA PHE A 481 -9.45 1.44 8.60
C PHE A 481 -8.03 1.99 8.39
N ALA A 482 -7.75 3.24 8.81
CA ALA A 482 -6.41 3.81 8.75
C ALA A 482 -5.38 3.01 9.58
N ASN A 483 -5.76 2.59 10.79
CA ASN A 483 -4.89 1.81 11.67
C ASN A 483 -4.60 0.40 11.11
N SER A 484 -5.53 -0.21 10.36
CA SER A 484 -5.31 -1.50 9.69
C SER A 484 -4.56 -1.37 8.37
N MET A 485 -4.73 -0.27 7.62
CA MET A 485 -3.86 0.06 6.50
C MET A 485 -2.39 0.17 6.95
N GLU A 486 -2.13 0.85 8.07
CA GLU A 486 -0.77 0.97 8.63
C GLU A 486 -0.20 -0.39 9.09
N LEU A 487 -1.03 -1.36 9.47
CA LEU A 487 -0.58 -2.74 9.70
C LEU A 487 -0.15 -3.43 8.39
N LEU A 488 -0.87 -3.23 7.28
CA LEU A 488 -0.51 -3.79 5.98
C LEU A 488 0.85 -3.24 5.51
N LEU A 489 1.08 -1.93 5.65
CA LEU A 489 2.37 -1.32 5.33
C LEU A 489 3.49 -1.81 6.27
N GLU A 490 3.29 -1.87 7.60
CA GLU A 490 4.31 -2.38 8.53
C GLU A 490 4.64 -3.87 8.26
N GLY A 491 3.68 -4.67 7.79
CA GLY A 491 3.91 -6.04 7.33
C GLY A 491 4.65 -6.12 6.00
N GLN A 492 4.33 -5.25 5.04
CA GLN A 492 5.04 -5.08 3.77
C GLN A 492 6.52 -4.70 4.01
N GLU A 493 6.78 -3.72 4.88
CA GLU A 493 8.14 -3.28 5.27
C GLU A 493 8.97 -4.35 5.99
N GLN A 494 8.36 -5.43 6.49
CA GLN A 494 9.06 -6.57 7.07
C GLN A 494 9.45 -7.65 6.06
N ASN A 495 8.97 -7.56 4.81
CA ASN A 495 9.34 -8.48 3.74
C ASN A 495 10.69 -8.07 3.13
N PRO A 496 11.64 -8.99 2.85
CA PRO A 496 12.91 -8.67 2.20
C PRO A 496 12.80 -8.02 0.81
N THR A 497 11.63 -8.11 0.18
CA THR A 497 11.31 -7.47 -1.11
C THR A 497 10.65 -6.10 -0.98
N ASN A 498 10.17 -5.76 0.21
CA ASN A 498 9.20 -4.68 0.48
C ASN A 498 7.92 -4.73 -0.41
N LEU A 499 7.48 -5.92 -0.79
CA LEU A 499 6.18 -6.16 -1.45
C LEU A 499 5.08 -6.50 -0.43
N PRO A 500 3.81 -6.10 -0.66
CA PRO A 500 2.70 -6.49 0.19
C PRO A 500 2.28 -7.94 -0.11
N PRO A 501 2.02 -8.77 0.91
CA PRO A 501 1.45 -10.10 0.72
C PRO A 501 -0.05 -10.01 0.40
N GLY A 502 -0.59 -11.02 -0.29
CA GLY A 502 -2.05 -11.16 -0.46
C GLY A 502 -2.79 -11.24 0.88
N THR A 503 -2.23 -11.98 1.85
CA THR A 503 -2.74 -12.07 3.24
C THR A 503 -1.65 -11.73 4.25
N LEU A 504 -1.94 -10.82 5.17
CA LEU A 504 -1.09 -10.52 6.32
C LEU A 504 -1.73 -11.03 7.62
N ARG A 505 -0.97 -11.76 8.43
CA ARG A 505 -1.34 -12.09 9.82
C ARG A 505 -0.65 -11.16 10.79
N VAL A 506 -1.41 -10.66 11.76
CA VAL A 506 -0.89 -9.79 12.84
C VAL A 506 -1.31 -10.35 14.20
N THR A 507 -0.36 -10.85 14.98
CA THR A 507 -0.58 -11.30 16.36
C THR A 507 -0.27 -10.18 17.35
N PHE A 508 -1.26 -9.81 18.18
CA PHE A 508 -1.12 -8.81 19.24
C PHE A 508 -0.73 -9.46 20.57
N ASN A 509 0.47 -9.18 21.07
CA ASN A 509 1.04 -9.85 22.25
C ASN A 509 0.57 -9.26 23.59
N GLU A 510 0.64 -10.05 24.67
CA GLU A 510 0.27 -9.63 26.04
C GLU A 510 1.11 -8.46 26.59
N ASP A 511 2.29 -8.19 26.02
CA ASP A 511 3.18 -7.09 26.42
C ASP A 511 2.94 -5.79 25.63
N GLY A 512 2.00 -5.80 24.68
CA GLY A 512 1.68 -4.66 23.82
C GLY A 512 2.46 -4.60 22.51
N THR A 513 3.40 -5.53 22.26
CA THR A 513 4.04 -5.68 20.94
C THR A 513 3.10 -6.35 19.93
N ARG A 514 3.48 -6.30 18.65
CA ARG A 514 2.86 -7.07 17.57
C ARG A 514 3.91 -7.85 16.80
N THR A 515 3.51 -8.97 16.20
CA THR A 515 4.35 -9.80 15.32
C THR A 515 3.58 -10.16 14.06
N PHE A 516 4.30 -10.25 12.94
CA PHE A 516 3.73 -10.36 11.60
C PHE A 516 4.11 -11.70 10.95
N GLU A 517 3.18 -12.28 10.19
CA GLU A 517 3.42 -13.39 9.27
C GLU A 517 2.82 -13.00 7.91
N SER A 518 3.68 -12.70 6.93
CA SER A 518 3.29 -12.48 5.53
C SER A 518 3.00 -13.82 4.86
N VAL A 519 1.80 -13.97 4.29
CA VAL A 519 1.33 -15.25 3.72
C VAL A 519 1.05 -15.08 2.22
N GLY A 520 1.62 -16.00 1.43
CA GLY A 520 1.40 -16.06 -0.01
C GLY A 520 2.35 -15.18 -0.81
N GLU A 521 1.84 -14.70 -1.94
CA GLU A 521 2.57 -14.04 -3.00
C GLU A 521 2.04 -12.60 -3.20
N PHE A 522 2.82 -11.75 -3.86
CA PHE A 522 2.34 -10.46 -4.35
C PHE A 522 1.81 -10.64 -5.78
N HIS A 523 0.57 -10.24 -6.03
CA HIS A 523 -0.06 -10.27 -7.36
C HIS A 523 -0.37 -8.85 -7.83
N MET A 524 0.15 -8.45 -9.00
CA MET A 524 -0.07 -7.09 -9.55
C MET A 524 -1.52 -6.86 -10.02
N ASP A 525 -2.32 -7.91 -10.21
CA ASP A 525 -3.75 -7.82 -10.52
C ASP A 525 -4.69 -7.84 -9.31
N ASN A 526 -4.16 -7.82 -8.08
CA ASN A 526 -4.92 -7.66 -6.85
C ASN A 526 -5.80 -6.39 -6.89
N VAL A 527 -7.04 -6.46 -6.39
CA VAL A 527 -8.07 -5.43 -6.62
C VAL A 527 -7.75 -4.11 -5.93
N PHE A 528 -6.87 -4.11 -4.91
CA PHE A 528 -6.29 -2.92 -4.30
C PHE A 528 -5.72 -1.96 -5.36
N PHE A 529 -4.91 -2.51 -6.27
CA PHE A 529 -4.25 -1.79 -7.37
C PHE A 529 -5.22 -1.48 -8.52
N SER A 530 -6.19 -2.35 -8.79
CA SER A 530 -7.21 -2.15 -9.83
C SER A 530 -8.21 -1.02 -9.50
N ILE A 531 -8.57 -0.86 -8.21
CA ILE A 531 -9.63 0.07 -7.78
C ILE A 531 -9.11 1.47 -7.44
N TRP A 532 -7.89 1.60 -6.92
CA TRP A 532 -7.07 2.82 -6.80
C TRP A 532 -7.77 4.18 -7.02
N ALA A 533 -8.71 4.57 -6.16
CA ALA A 533 -9.44 5.84 -6.35
C ALA A 533 -8.58 7.10 -6.10
N ILE A 534 -7.49 6.94 -5.35
CA ILE A 534 -6.57 8.01 -4.93
C ILE A 534 -5.73 8.50 -6.13
N ALA A 535 -5.44 7.64 -7.11
CA ALA A 535 -4.72 8.00 -8.34
C ALA A 535 -5.47 9.02 -9.22
N HIS A 536 -6.80 8.93 -9.28
CA HIS A 536 -7.58 9.59 -10.32
C HIS A 536 -7.92 11.04 -9.93
N GLU A 537 -7.33 12.01 -10.63
CA GLU A 537 -7.47 13.47 -10.49
C GLU A 537 -8.77 13.93 -9.80
N PHE A 538 -9.89 13.68 -10.48
CA PHE A 538 -11.21 14.18 -10.12
C PHE A 538 -11.76 13.47 -8.88
N ASN A 539 -11.51 12.17 -8.79
CA ASN A 539 -11.98 11.32 -7.71
C ASN A 539 -11.30 11.69 -6.39
N TYR A 540 -9.97 11.89 -6.42
CA TYR A 540 -9.25 12.42 -5.25
C TYR A 540 -9.74 13.82 -4.91
N ALA A 541 -9.75 14.74 -5.88
CA ALA A 541 -10.07 16.14 -5.66
C ALA A 541 -11.49 16.34 -5.08
N GLU A 542 -12.52 15.65 -5.59
CA GLU A 542 -13.87 15.76 -5.01
C GLU A 542 -13.96 15.11 -3.61
N ALA A 543 -13.21 14.04 -3.34
CA ALA A 543 -13.25 13.41 -2.03
C ALA A 543 -12.55 14.25 -0.95
N THR A 544 -11.32 14.71 -1.23
CA THR A 544 -10.45 15.30 -0.19
C THR A 544 -10.54 16.80 -0.07
N SER A 545 -10.88 17.53 -1.14
CA SER A 545 -11.10 18.98 -1.06
C SER A 545 -12.22 19.34 -0.07
N GLY A 546 -13.18 18.43 0.15
CA GLY A 546 -14.18 18.55 1.21
C GLY A 546 -13.55 18.57 2.61
N PHE A 547 -12.67 17.61 2.94
CA PHE A 547 -11.96 17.60 4.22
C PHE A 547 -11.00 18.80 4.34
N GLN A 548 -10.23 19.12 3.29
CA GLN A 548 -9.32 20.27 3.24
C GLN A 548 -10.07 21.59 3.49
N PHE A 549 -11.22 21.81 2.82
CA PHE A 549 -12.05 23.01 3.02
C PHE A 549 -12.59 23.09 4.45
N MET A 550 -13.02 21.97 5.04
CA MET A 550 -13.49 21.94 6.42
C MET A 550 -12.36 22.26 7.42
N MET A 551 -11.12 21.84 7.15
CA MET A 551 -9.94 22.23 7.94
C MET A 551 -9.55 23.70 7.74
N ALA A 552 -9.59 24.22 6.52
CA ALA A 552 -9.23 25.60 6.23
C ALA A 552 -10.23 26.60 6.85
N GLU A 553 -11.53 26.41 6.59
CA GLU A 553 -12.57 27.39 6.92
C GLU A 553 -13.27 27.10 8.26
N LYS A 554 -13.56 25.83 8.59
CA LYS A 554 -14.43 25.50 9.74
C LYS A 554 -13.70 25.10 11.01
N PHE A 555 -12.58 24.39 10.92
CA PHE A 555 -11.77 24.07 12.09
C PHE A 555 -11.29 25.35 12.80
N ASN A 556 -10.77 26.33 12.06
CA ASN A 556 -10.33 27.62 12.61
C ASN A 556 -11.48 28.42 13.27
N GLU A 557 -12.66 28.47 12.63
CA GLU A 557 -13.87 29.10 13.20
C GLU A 557 -14.26 28.48 14.55
N LEU A 558 -14.23 27.15 14.65
CA LEU A 558 -14.55 26.41 15.88
C LEU A 558 -13.52 26.63 16.99
N ILE A 559 -12.22 26.75 16.66
CA ILE A 559 -11.18 27.11 17.63
C ILE A 559 -11.40 28.55 18.15
N GLU A 560 -11.70 29.53 17.29
CA GLU A 560 -12.01 30.90 17.73
C GLU A 560 -13.28 30.96 18.61
N HIS A 561 -14.32 30.19 18.27
CA HIS A 561 -15.53 30.09 19.07
C HIS A 561 -15.27 29.41 20.44
N PHE A 562 -14.51 28.31 20.48
CA PHE A 562 -14.07 27.66 21.73
C PHE A 562 -13.37 28.65 22.67
N LEU A 563 -12.40 29.41 22.16
CA LEU A 563 -11.64 30.38 22.96
C LEU A 563 -12.54 31.49 23.50
N THR A 564 -13.46 31.98 22.67
CA THR A 564 -14.45 32.99 23.05
C THR A 564 -15.40 32.45 24.12
N ALA A 565 -15.88 31.21 23.97
CA ALA A 565 -16.76 30.54 24.90
C ALA A 565 -16.10 30.30 26.27
N LYS A 566 -14.82 29.88 26.29
CA LYS A 566 -14.01 29.80 27.51
C LYS A 566 -13.83 31.16 28.18
N ALA A 567 -13.54 32.22 27.40
CA ALA A 567 -13.36 33.57 27.94
C ALA A 567 -14.65 34.15 28.56
N ASP A 568 -15.82 33.85 27.99
CA ASP A 568 -17.14 34.22 28.53
C ASP A 568 -17.64 33.26 29.64
N GLY A 569 -16.93 32.17 29.92
CA GLY A 569 -17.28 31.18 30.96
C GLY A 569 -18.42 30.23 30.57
N ASN A 570 -18.66 30.03 29.28
CA ASN A 570 -19.70 29.16 28.73
C ASN A 570 -19.15 27.75 28.43
N GLU A 571 -18.85 27.00 29.48
CA GLU A 571 -18.20 25.68 29.42
C GLU A 571 -18.92 24.64 28.55
N GLU A 572 -20.25 24.65 28.52
CA GLU A 572 -21.06 23.70 27.73
C GLU A 572 -20.89 23.93 26.22
N TYR A 573 -20.93 25.19 25.80
CA TYR A 573 -20.73 25.57 24.40
C TYR A 573 -19.26 25.42 23.96
N ALA A 574 -18.31 25.75 24.85
CA ALA A 574 -16.89 25.49 24.60
C ALA A 574 -16.61 24.00 24.40
N ALA A 575 -17.21 23.11 25.20
CA ALA A 575 -17.05 21.67 25.02
C ALA A 575 -17.62 21.18 23.68
N GLN A 576 -18.73 21.76 23.21
CA GLN A 576 -19.36 21.43 21.93
C GLN A 576 -18.50 21.87 20.73
N ASP A 577 -18.02 23.12 20.71
CA ASP A 577 -17.17 23.60 19.61
C ASP A 577 -15.84 22.83 19.53
N LEU A 578 -15.23 22.50 20.68
CA LEU A 578 -13.97 21.73 20.72
C LEU A 578 -14.15 20.27 20.26
N GLU A 579 -15.25 19.63 20.65
CA GLU A 579 -15.64 18.30 20.16
C GLU A 579 -15.85 18.31 18.64
N GLN A 580 -16.53 19.32 18.09
CA GLN A 580 -16.71 19.44 16.64
C GLN A 580 -15.39 19.71 15.91
N ALA A 581 -14.49 20.53 16.48
CA ALA A 581 -13.15 20.74 15.94
C ALA A 581 -12.32 19.44 15.92
N ARG A 582 -12.39 18.65 17.00
CA ARG A 582 -11.75 17.32 17.10
C ARG A 582 -12.23 16.35 16.03
N ARG A 583 -13.54 16.30 15.77
CA ARG A 583 -14.11 15.46 14.70
C ARG A 583 -13.54 15.84 13.33
N ILE A 584 -13.64 17.11 12.95
CA ILE A 584 -13.16 17.59 11.63
C ILE A 584 -11.65 17.29 11.46
N ALA A 585 -10.85 17.55 12.49
CA ALA A 585 -9.42 17.24 12.49
C ALA A 585 -9.14 15.73 12.36
N SER A 586 -9.88 14.87 13.05
CA SER A 586 -9.70 13.42 12.98
C SER A 586 -10.09 12.84 11.62
N TYR A 587 -11.20 13.32 11.05
CA TYR A 587 -11.62 12.92 9.70
C TYR A 587 -10.60 13.34 8.63
N TYR A 588 -10.01 14.54 8.78
CA TYR A 588 -8.90 14.96 7.92
C TYR A 588 -7.70 14.03 8.11
N GLN A 589 -7.24 13.88 9.36
CA GLN A 589 -6.05 13.09 9.70
C GLN A 589 -6.14 11.65 9.20
N ASN A 590 -7.25 10.95 9.47
CA ASN A 590 -7.40 9.56 9.06
C ASN A 590 -7.60 9.39 7.55
N SER A 591 -8.23 10.36 6.86
CA SER A 591 -8.26 10.36 5.39
C SER A 591 -6.87 10.54 4.80
N MET A 592 -6.07 11.48 5.33
CA MET A 592 -4.69 11.70 4.88
C MET A 592 -3.81 10.48 5.18
N ARG A 593 -3.93 9.84 6.36
CA ARG A 593 -3.22 8.61 6.70
C ARG A 593 -3.48 7.50 5.67
N ILE A 594 -4.75 7.22 5.33
CA ILE A 594 -5.09 6.22 4.31
C ILE A 594 -4.45 6.54 2.96
N VAL A 595 -4.41 7.83 2.57
CA VAL A 595 -3.79 8.31 1.33
C VAL A 595 -2.27 8.10 1.35
N ASN A 596 -1.62 8.45 2.45
CA ASN A 596 -0.18 8.29 2.69
C ASN A 596 0.24 6.82 2.67
N THR A 597 -0.44 5.98 3.46
CA THR A 597 -0.15 4.54 3.53
C THR A 597 -0.32 3.89 2.17
N SER A 598 -1.39 4.26 1.44
CA SER A 598 -1.58 3.78 0.06
C SER A 598 -0.41 4.20 -0.84
N TYR A 599 0.03 5.47 -0.80
CA TYR A 599 1.16 5.96 -1.59
C TYR A 599 2.42 5.12 -1.37
N GLN A 600 2.80 4.92 -0.10
CA GLN A 600 4.02 4.21 0.24
C GLN A 600 3.96 2.75 -0.24
N MET A 601 2.84 2.05 -0.02
CA MET A 601 2.63 0.69 -0.52
C MET A 601 2.79 0.60 -2.05
N TYR A 602 2.27 1.57 -2.82
CA TYR A 602 2.49 1.64 -4.28
C TYR A 602 3.95 1.98 -4.65
N TYR A 603 4.60 2.88 -3.90
CA TYR A 603 5.95 3.34 -4.20
C TYR A 603 6.99 2.24 -4.00
N ASP A 604 6.81 1.41 -2.97
CA ASP A 604 7.69 0.27 -2.71
C ASP A 604 7.52 -0.84 -3.76
N VAL A 605 6.29 -1.11 -4.22
CA VAL A 605 6.05 -2.00 -5.38
C VAL A 605 6.69 -1.45 -6.67
N TYR A 606 6.61 -0.13 -6.91
CA TYR A 606 7.27 0.53 -8.04
C TYR A 606 8.81 0.45 -7.94
N ASN A 607 9.38 0.67 -6.75
CA ASN A 607 10.83 0.56 -6.53
C ASN A 607 11.34 -0.88 -6.71
N PHE A 608 10.61 -1.86 -6.17
CA PHE A 608 10.94 -3.27 -6.35
C PHE A 608 10.89 -3.68 -7.83
N THR A 609 9.81 -3.34 -8.54
CA THR A 609 9.63 -3.71 -9.95
C THR A 609 10.66 -3.03 -10.85
N LYS A 610 10.94 -1.73 -10.64
CA LYS A 610 11.99 -0.97 -11.37
C LYS A 610 13.42 -1.52 -11.15
N ALA A 611 13.66 -2.29 -10.09
CA ALA A 611 14.94 -2.95 -9.83
C ALA A 611 15.06 -4.36 -10.47
N GLN A 612 13.97 -4.90 -11.03
CA GLN A 612 13.97 -6.19 -11.72
C GLN A 612 14.55 -6.08 -13.13
N ASP A 613 15.25 -7.13 -13.57
CA ASP A 613 15.77 -7.22 -14.94
C ASP A 613 14.61 -7.12 -15.97
N GLY A 614 14.84 -6.54 -17.14
CA GLY A 614 13.79 -6.30 -18.16
C GLY A 614 13.03 -7.55 -18.62
N SER A 615 13.54 -8.76 -18.36
CA SER A 615 12.84 -10.01 -18.65
C SER A 615 11.78 -10.40 -17.61
N THR A 616 11.80 -9.81 -16.40
CA THR A 616 10.92 -10.13 -15.27
C THR A 616 10.08 -8.95 -14.77
N ILE A 617 10.48 -7.70 -15.02
CA ILE A 617 9.82 -6.46 -14.53
C ILE A 617 8.28 -6.39 -14.71
N PHE A 618 7.73 -7.02 -15.75
CA PHE A 618 6.28 -7.06 -16.02
C PHE A 618 5.62 -8.40 -15.65
N ALA A 619 6.18 -9.15 -14.70
CA ALA A 619 5.62 -10.42 -14.24
C ALA A 619 4.23 -10.26 -13.58
N ALA A 620 3.43 -11.32 -13.64
CA ALA A 620 2.12 -11.36 -12.98
C ALA A 620 2.23 -11.23 -11.44
N ALA A 621 3.20 -11.94 -10.86
CA ALA A 621 3.33 -12.13 -9.44
C ALA A 621 4.77 -12.46 -9.02
N TYR A 622 5.08 -12.25 -7.75
CA TYR A 622 6.39 -12.49 -7.13
C TYR A 622 6.22 -13.05 -5.71
N ASP A 623 7.10 -13.96 -5.28
CA ASP A 623 7.16 -14.40 -3.89
C ASP A 623 7.72 -13.27 -3.01
N VAL A 624 6.99 -12.87 -1.96
CA VAL A 624 7.33 -11.69 -1.13
C VAL A 624 8.59 -11.88 -0.27
N ASN A 625 9.06 -13.11 -0.09
CA ASN A 625 10.22 -13.42 0.75
C ASN A 625 11.54 -13.44 -0.05
N THR A 626 11.46 -13.69 -1.36
CA THR A 626 12.62 -13.97 -2.23
C THR A 626 12.70 -13.04 -3.44
N GLY A 627 11.59 -12.51 -3.91
CA GLY A 627 11.49 -11.76 -5.17
C GLY A 627 11.51 -12.65 -6.42
N ASP A 628 11.51 -13.98 -6.29
CA ASP A 628 11.41 -14.88 -7.44
C ASP A 628 10.04 -14.72 -8.12
N VAL A 629 10.05 -14.67 -9.46
CA VAL A 629 8.82 -14.56 -10.27
C VAL A 629 7.96 -15.82 -10.17
N VAL A 630 6.68 -15.61 -9.90
CA VAL A 630 5.66 -16.65 -9.97
C VAL A 630 4.97 -16.59 -11.33
N PHE A 631 5.19 -17.64 -12.12
CA PHE A 631 4.51 -17.84 -13.40
C PHE A 631 3.13 -18.47 -13.17
N ARG A 632 2.10 -18.00 -13.87
CA ARG A 632 0.77 -18.63 -13.81
C ARG A 632 0.78 -20.02 -14.46
N ASP A 633 -0.12 -20.88 -14.00
CA ASP A 633 -0.42 -22.14 -14.69
C ASP A 633 -1.04 -21.88 -16.08
N SER A 634 -0.98 -22.89 -16.96
CA SER A 634 -1.52 -22.80 -18.31
C SER A 634 -3.05 -22.80 -18.33
N VAL A 635 -3.65 -21.82 -19.00
CA VAL A 635 -5.10 -21.76 -19.29
C VAL A 635 -5.50 -22.62 -20.51
N GLY A 636 -4.51 -23.12 -21.25
CA GLY A 636 -4.68 -24.18 -22.24
C GLY A 636 -4.78 -23.74 -23.70
N GLU A 637 -4.21 -24.58 -24.57
CA GLU A 637 -4.19 -24.41 -26.02
C GLU A 637 -5.46 -24.97 -26.70
N GLU A 638 -6.41 -24.10 -27.07
CA GLU A 638 -7.49 -24.46 -28.01
C GLU A 638 -7.57 -23.44 -29.17
N ASP A 639 -7.89 -23.93 -30.38
CA ASP A 639 -8.11 -23.22 -31.66
C ASP A 639 -7.15 -22.08 -32.09
N GLY A 640 -6.04 -21.90 -31.37
CA GLY A 640 -5.00 -20.92 -31.67
C GLY A 640 -4.45 -20.19 -30.45
N SER A 641 -5.05 -20.35 -29.26
CA SER A 641 -4.75 -19.56 -28.05
C SER A 641 -3.35 -19.76 -27.42
N ALA A 642 -2.43 -20.50 -28.05
CA ALA A 642 -1.09 -20.74 -27.50
C ALA A 642 -0.26 -19.45 -27.27
N PRO A 643 -0.32 -18.40 -28.12
CA PRO A 643 0.34 -17.12 -27.83
C PRO A 643 -0.29 -16.34 -26.67
N TRP A 644 -1.60 -16.55 -26.42
CA TRP A 644 -2.31 -15.98 -25.28
C TRP A 644 -1.97 -16.71 -23.98
N ASP A 645 -1.98 -18.04 -23.99
CA ASP A 645 -1.56 -18.89 -22.86
C ASP A 645 -0.12 -18.58 -22.43
N ALA A 646 0.81 -18.53 -23.40
CA ALA A 646 2.20 -18.15 -23.14
C ALA A 646 2.38 -16.66 -22.77
N TYR A 647 1.43 -15.79 -23.10
CA TYR A 647 1.38 -14.42 -22.58
C TYR A 647 0.96 -14.44 -21.11
N GLN A 648 -0.18 -15.06 -20.76
CA GLN A 648 -0.72 -15.05 -19.40
C GLN A 648 0.20 -15.72 -18.37
N GLN A 649 0.84 -16.84 -18.74
CA GLN A 649 1.84 -17.51 -17.90
C GLN A 649 2.95 -16.56 -17.43
N ARG A 650 3.33 -15.57 -18.27
CA ARG A 650 4.43 -14.62 -18.01
C ARG A 650 3.97 -13.27 -17.48
N PHE A 651 2.90 -12.72 -18.06
CA PHE A 651 2.48 -11.31 -17.96
C PHE A 651 1.13 -11.13 -17.25
N GLY A 652 0.50 -12.21 -16.78
CA GLY A 652 -0.74 -12.18 -16.00
C GLY A 652 -2.01 -12.03 -16.82
N ALA A 653 -3.10 -11.70 -16.15
CA ALA A 653 -4.36 -11.32 -16.80
C ALA A 653 -4.26 -9.90 -17.38
N THR A 654 -5.30 -9.44 -18.08
CA THR A 654 -5.21 -8.17 -18.80
C THR A 654 -5.24 -6.96 -17.86
N ASN A 655 -5.86 -7.12 -16.69
CA ASN A 655 -5.78 -6.19 -15.57
C ASN A 655 -4.33 -5.98 -15.07
N THR A 656 -3.47 -7.01 -15.03
CA THR A 656 -2.03 -6.88 -14.70
C THR A 656 -1.34 -5.81 -15.54
N ALA A 657 -1.56 -5.83 -16.86
CA ALA A 657 -0.97 -4.86 -17.79
C ALA A 657 -1.45 -3.42 -17.54
N VAL A 658 -2.73 -3.25 -17.19
CA VAL A 658 -3.31 -1.94 -16.88
C VAL A 658 -2.85 -1.42 -15.52
N ASN A 659 -2.67 -2.29 -14.52
CA ASN A 659 -2.16 -1.90 -13.21
C ASN A 659 -0.68 -1.46 -13.30
N TYR A 660 0.16 -2.16 -14.08
CA TYR A 660 1.50 -1.65 -14.42
C TYR A 660 1.45 -0.28 -15.13
N ALA A 661 0.59 -0.12 -16.15
CA ALA A 661 0.47 1.15 -16.88
C ALA A 661 -0.01 2.31 -15.98
N PHE A 662 -0.94 2.06 -15.07
CA PHE A 662 -1.37 3.02 -14.06
C PHE A 662 -0.25 3.35 -13.08
N MET A 663 0.50 2.35 -12.58
CA MET A 663 1.58 2.55 -11.62
C MET A 663 2.70 3.42 -12.21
N ASN A 664 3.15 3.09 -13.42
CA ASN A 664 4.25 3.80 -14.07
C ASN A 664 3.85 5.25 -14.45
N LEU A 665 2.59 5.50 -14.82
CA LEU A 665 2.09 6.85 -15.10
C LEU A 665 1.83 7.68 -13.83
N PHE A 666 1.41 7.06 -12.73
CA PHE A 666 1.31 7.71 -11.42
C PHE A 666 2.67 8.18 -10.90
N PHE A 667 3.69 7.32 -11.01
CA PHE A 667 5.09 7.68 -10.71
C PHE A 667 5.81 8.37 -11.89
N HIS A 668 5.07 8.78 -12.92
CA HIS A 668 5.56 9.55 -14.08
C HIS A 668 6.88 9.03 -14.70
N ASP A 669 7.08 7.71 -14.69
CA ASP A 669 8.21 7.06 -15.33
C ASP A 669 7.91 6.90 -16.82
N GLN A 670 8.50 7.76 -17.66
CA GLN A 670 8.22 7.77 -19.09
C GLN A 670 8.57 6.43 -19.75
N GLU A 671 9.71 5.83 -19.41
CA GLU A 671 10.21 4.63 -20.09
C GLU A 671 9.35 3.42 -19.74
N LEU A 672 9.07 3.22 -18.44
CA LEU A 672 8.19 2.15 -17.98
C LEU A 672 6.73 2.37 -18.40
N ALA A 673 6.26 3.62 -18.52
CA ALA A 673 4.93 3.94 -19.06
C ALA A 673 4.84 3.59 -20.55
N GLU A 674 5.83 3.95 -21.37
CA GLU A 674 5.85 3.59 -22.80
C GLU A 674 5.80 2.06 -23.00
N GLU A 675 6.59 1.28 -22.24
CA GLU A 675 6.59 -0.18 -22.33
C GLU A 675 5.31 -0.83 -21.80
N SER A 676 4.78 -0.37 -20.66
CA SER A 676 3.52 -0.92 -20.11
C SER A 676 2.28 -0.54 -20.94
N LEU A 677 2.32 0.54 -21.72
CA LEU A 677 1.27 0.84 -22.71
C LEU A 677 1.35 -0.08 -23.94
N LYS A 678 2.56 -0.44 -24.41
CA LYS A 678 2.72 -1.51 -25.40
C LYS A 678 2.20 -2.84 -24.86
N MET A 679 2.43 -3.14 -23.58
CA MET A 679 1.90 -4.34 -22.89
C MET A 679 0.38 -4.39 -22.95
N VAL A 680 -0.34 -3.31 -22.61
CA VAL A 680 -1.81 -3.28 -22.71
C VAL A 680 -2.29 -3.48 -24.15
N MET A 681 -1.72 -2.76 -25.13
CA MET A 681 -2.12 -2.92 -26.54
C MET A 681 -1.85 -4.34 -27.07
N THR A 682 -0.71 -4.92 -26.71
CA THR A 682 -0.32 -6.28 -27.11
C THR A 682 -1.23 -7.32 -26.48
N SER A 683 -1.59 -7.15 -25.20
CA SER A 683 -2.51 -8.05 -24.49
C SER A 683 -3.89 -8.08 -25.15
N ILE A 684 -4.47 -6.92 -25.43
CA ILE A 684 -5.78 -6.82 -26.10
C ILE A 684 -5.70 -7.34 -27.55
N GLY A 685 -4.61 -7.07 -28.27
CA GLY A 685 -4.38 -7.61 -29.62
C GLY A 685 -4.29 -9.13 -29.66
N LEU A 686 -3.49 -9.73 -28.77
CA LEU A 686 -3.38 -11.18 -28.58
C LEU A 686 -4.74 -11.80 -28.24
N PHE A 687 -5.52 -11.14 -27.39
CA PHE A 687 -6.84 -11.60 -26.97
C PHE A 687 -7.85 -11.59 -28.14
N ASP A 688 -8.02 -10.47 -28.84
CA ASP A 688 -8.93 -10.39 -29.99
C ASP A 688 -8.51 -11.35 -31.12
N GLY A 689 -7.20 -11.39 -31.42
CA GLY A 689 -6.63 -12.17 -32.51
C GLY A 689 -6.56 -13.68 -32.31
N PHE A 690 -6.40 -14.17 -31.07
CA PHE A 690 -6.23 -15.61 -30.77
C PHE A 690 -7.24 -16.21 -29.79
N VAL A 691 -7.92 -15.41 -28.97
CA VAL A 691 -9.00 -15.89 -28.09
C VAL A 691 -10.36 -15.70 -28.74
N LEU A 692 -10.67 -14.49 -29.24
CA LEU A 692 -11.99 -14.21 -29.80
C LEU A 692 -12.16 -14.81 -31.19
N ASN A 693 -11.31 -14.44 -32.16
CA ASN A 693 -11.17 -15.11 -33.48
C ASN A 693 -12.49 -15.28 -34.31
N GLU A 694 -13.59 -14.65 -33.90
CA GLU A 694 -14.94 -14.80 -34.44
C GLU A 694 -15.60 -13.43 -34.75
N PRO A 695 -16.63 -13.38 -35.62
CA PRO A 695 -17.01 -12.13 -36.29
C PRO A 695 -18.03 -11.25 -35.52
N VAL A 696 -17.51 -10.29 -34.75
CA VAL A 696 -18.10 -8.96 -34.41
C VAL A 696 -19.38 -8.91 -33.56
N ASP A 697 -20.35 -9.81 -33.76
CA ASP A 697 -21.62 -9.86 -33.00
C ASP A 697 -21.50 -10.83 -31.80
N LEU A 698 -20.63 -10.54 -30.83
CA LEU A 698 -20.54 -11.27 -29.55
C LEU A 698 -21.63 -10.78 -28.58
N ASP A 699 -22.55 -11.66 -28.19
CA ASP A 699 -23.50 -11.43 -27.09
C ASP A 699 -22.94 -12.05 -25.81
N ILE A 700 -22.21 -11.27 -25.02
CA ILE A 700 -21.59 -11.77 -23.79
C ILE A 700 -22.58 -11.87 -22.61
N SER A 701 -23.87 -11.54 -22.82
CA SER A 701 -24.92 -11.95 -21.86
C SER A 701 -25.26 -13.44 -21.98
N ASP A 702 -24.82 -14.11 -23.06
CA ASP A 702 -24.83 -15.56 -23.16
C ASP A 702 -23.72 -16.16 -22.27
N THR A 703 -24.14 -17.00 -21.33
CA THR A 703 -23.22 -17.72 -20.45
C THR A 703 -22.22 -18.58 -21.21
N GLU A 704 -22.55 -19.13 -22.39
CA GLU A 704 -21.58 -19.88 -23.22
C GLU A 704 -20.43 -19.00 -23.71
N VAL A 705 -20.67 -17.69 -23.90
CA VAL A 705 -19.61 -16.73 -24.24
C VAL A 705 -18.81 -16.36 -23.00
N LEU A 706 -19.46 -16.16 -21.84
CA LEU A 706 -18.75 -15.95 -20.56
C LEU A 706 -17.87 -17.14 -20.18
N THR A 707 -18.30 -18.39 -20.42
CA THR A 707 -17.48 -19.58 -20.18
C THR A 707 -16.19 -19.53 -21.01
N ARG A 708 -16.27 -19.15 -22.29
CA ARG A 708 -15.09 -19.07 -23.17
C ARG A 708 -14.09 -17.99 -22.76
N PHE A 709 -14.53 -16.89 -22.17
CA PHE A 709 -13.60 -15.89 -21.60
C PHE A 709 -12.93 -16.43 -20.34
N PHE A 710 -13.70 -17.07 -19.43
CA PHE A 710 -13.15 -17.69 -18.22
C PHE A 710 -12.18 -18.84 -18.52
N GLU A 711 -12.52 -19.75 -19.44
CA GLU A 711 -11.64 -20.83 -19.96
C GLU A 711 -10.38 -20.30 -20.67
N LYS A 712 -10.23 -18.98 -20.77
CA LYS A 712 -9.07 -18.26 -21.30
C LYS A 712 -8.53 -17.24 -20.30
N GLY A 713 -8.82 -17.42 -19.01
CA GLY A 713 -8.28 -16.63 -17.91
C GLY A 713 -8.68 -15.16 -17.95
N VAL A 714 -9.92 -14.84 -18.34
CA VAL A 714 -10.48 -13.48 -18.30
C VAL A 714 -11.86 -13.47 -17.63
N SER A 715 -11.99 -12.73 -16.53
CA SER A 715 -13.20 -12.72 -15.70
C SER A 715 -14.05 -11.46 -15.92
N ILE A 716 -14.84 -11.44 -17.02
CA ILE A 716 -15.61 -10.24 -17.44
C ILE A 716 -16.53 -9.69 -16.35
N VAL A 717 -17.06 -10.56 -15.48
CA VAL A 717 -18.05 -10.20 -14.45
C VAL A 717 -17.41 -9.99 -13.07
N GLY A 718 -16.07 -10.03 -12.97
CA GLY A 718 -15.31 -9.82 -11.72
C GLY A 718 -14.29 -8.66 -11.78
N ASN A 719 -13.24 -8.75 -10.96
CA ASN A 719 -12.12 -7.79 -10.86
C ASN A 719 -11.51 -7.43 -12.23
N ASP A 720 -11.37 -8.40 -13.14
CA ASP A 720 -11.02 -8.12 -14.53
C ASP A 720 -12.01 -7.07 -15.08
N GLY A 721 -13.30 -7.38 -15.27
CA GLY A 721 -14.33 -6.50 -15.86
C GLY A 721 -14.28 -5.01 -15.49
N ILE A 722 -13.97 -4.66 -14.23
CA ILE A 722 -13.78 -3.25 -13.80
C ILE A 722 -12.70 -2.54 -14.61
N TRP A 723 -11.60 -3.25 -14.91
CA TRP A 723 -10.42 -2.76 -15.62
C TRP A 723 -10.78 -2.20 -16.98
N PHE A 724 -11.64 -2.90 -17.72
CA PHE A 724 -12.05 -2.53 -19.06
C PHE A 724 -12.84 -1.23 -19.03
N GLU A 725 -13.92 -1.23 -18.24
CA GLU A 725 -14.81 -0.10 -18.13
C GLU A 725 -14.04 1.14 -17.62
N ARG A 726 -13.14 0.99 -16.65
CA ARG A 726 -12.22 2.06 -16.19
C ARG A 726 -11.30 2.56 -17.30
N TYR A 727 -10.65 1.65 -18.03
CA TYR A 727 -9.69 1.99 -19.09
C TYR A 727 -10.36 2.83 -20.19
N PHE A 728 -11.57 2.46 -20.61
CA PHE A 728 -12.31 3.11 -21.70
C PHE A 728 -13.21 4.29 -21.30
N ALA A 729 -13.53 4.48 -20.01
CA ALA A 729 -14.51 5.47 -19.52
C ALA A 729 -14.13 6.96 -19.64
N GLY A 730 -13.02 7.33 -20.30
CA GLY A 730 -12.78 8.70 -20.77
C GLY A 730 -11.76 9.54 -20.00
N PRO A 731 -12.00 10.02 -18.77
CA PRO A 731 -11.07 10.92 -18.07
C PRO A 731 -10.21 10.25 -16.98
N LYS A 732 -10.64 9.13 -16.39
CA LYS A 732 -10.10 8.57 -15.12
C LYS A 732 -8.80 7.76 -15.26
N TRP A 733 -7.63 8.40 -15.42
CA TRP A 733 -6.31 7.74 -15.30
C TRP A 733 -5.41 8.50 -14.29
N PRO A 734 -4.36 7.87 -13.74
CA PRO A 734 -3.39 8.52 -12.85
C PRO A 734 -2.38 9.35 -13.66
N CYS A 735 -2.38 10.68 -13.51
CA CYS A 735 -1.29 11.61 -13.88
C CYS A 735 -1.77 13.09 -13.83
N SER A 736 -1.93 13.68 -12.63
CA SER A 736 -2.37 15.09 -12.52
C SER A 736 -1.80 15.86 -11.35
N ILE A 737 -1.78 17.18 -11.49
CA ILE A 737 -1.29 18.14 -10.49
C ILE A 737 -2.11 18.12 -9.18
N SER A 738 -3.40 17.77 -9.20
CA SER A 738 -4.18 17.62 -7.97
C SER A 738 -3.94 16.26 -7.31
N THR A 739 -3.68 15.20 -8.10
CA THR A 739 -3.15 13.92 -7.58
C THR A 739 -1.76 14.09 -6.97
N ARG A 740 -0.98 15.12 -7.32
CA ARG A 740 0.31 15.40 -6.65
C ARG A 740 0.15 16.22 -5.38
N ALA A 741 -0.56 17.35 -5.46
CA ALA A 741 -0.87 18.20 -4.30
C ALA A 741 -1.56 17.41 -3.16
N ALA A 742 -2.29 16.35 -3.52
CA ALA A 742 -2.80 15.31 -2.62
C ALA A 742 -1.80 14.83 -1.56
N PHE A 743 -0.61 14.40 -2.01
CA PHE A 743 0.41 13.79 -1.15
C PHE A 743 1.27 14.88 -0.49
N ASP A 744 1.57 15.96 -1.23
CA ASP A 744 2.17 17.18 -0.66
C ASP A 744 1.37 17.68 0.57
N ASP A 745 0.03 17.58 0.57
CA ASP A 745 -0.87 17.91 1.69
C ASP A 745 -1.04 16.78 2.75
N ALA A 746 -0.81 15.52 2.38
CA ALA A 746 -0.96 14.36 3.29
C ALA A 746 0.28 14.17 4.17
N GLU A 747 1.48 14.18 3.58
CA GLU A 747 2.76 14.05 4.29
C GLU A 747 2.94 15.18 5.30
N ASN A 748 2.59 16.40 4.88
CA ASN A 748 2.51 17.61 5.70
C ASN A 748 1.78 17.41 7.04
N PHE A 749 0.77 16.53 7.06
CA PHE A 749 -0.03 16.24 8.23
C PHE A 749 0.44 14.99 8.99
N ALA A 750 0.78 13.91 8.28
CA ALA A 750 1.14 12.62 8.85
C ALA A 750 2.42 12.70 9.71
N TRP A 751 3.49 13.33 9.20
CA TRP A 751 4.78 13.37 9.89
C TRP A 751 4.73 14.00 11.28
N ARG A 752 3.87 15.02 11.46
CA ARG A 752 3.94 15.99 12.56
C ARG A 752 3.22 15.58 13.84
N HIS A 753 2.27 14.66 13.77
CA HIS A 753 1.37 14.33 14.89
C HIS A 753 1.04 12.84 14.91
N LYS A 754 1.65 12.10 15.84
CA LYS A 754 1.40 10.67 16.02
C LYS A 754 0.02 10.40 16.62
N SER A 755 -0.65 11.43 17.15
CA SER A 755 -2.02 11.37 17.62
C SER A 755 -2.81 12.66 17.34
N LEU A 756 -4.14 12.51 17.24
CA LEU A 756 -5.07 13.64 17.21
C LEU A 756 -4.93 14.57 18.43
N ASP A 757 -4.58 14.01 19.60
CA ASP A 757 -4.41 14.79 20.83
C ASP A 757 -3.21 15.72 20.79
N GLU A 758 -2.08 15.30 20.21
CA GLU A 758 -0.92 16.16 19.95
C GLU A 758 -1.27 17.31 19.01
N PHE A 759 -1.97 17.01 17.90
CA PHE A 759 -2.43 18.01 16.93
C PHE A 759 -3.33 19.06 17.60
N MET A 760 -4.34 18.60 18.34
CA MET A 760 -5.29 19.49 19.01
C MET A 760 -4.61 20.31 20.12
N GLN A 761 -3.69 19.73 20.89
CA GLN A 761 -2.92 20.46 21.89
C GLN A 761 -2.00 21.52 21.27
N ARG A 762 -1.32 21.21 20.15
CA ARG A 762 -0.54 22.20 19.40
C ARG A 762 -1.42 23.34 18.90
N THR A 763 -2.53 23.06 18.20
CA THR A 763 -3.43 24.10 17.68
C THR A 763 -3.93 25.00 18.81
N LEU A 764 -4.35 24.43 19.93
CA LEU A 764 -4.79 25.20 21.09
C LEU A 764 -3.68 26.09 21.67
N ARG A 765 -2.46 25.57 21.85
CA ARG A 765 -1.29 26.35 22.31
C ARG A 765 -0.93 27.48 21.34
N GLN A 766 -0.91 27.21 20.04
CA GLN A 766 -0.64 28.20 18.99
C GLN A 766 -1.73 29.28 18.92
N ALA A 767 -2.99 28.94 19.19
CA ALA A 767 -4.11 29.89 19.33
C ALA A 767 -4.15 30.61 20.70
N GLY A 768 -3.18 30.33 21.60
CA GLY A 768 -2.99 31.03 22.87
C GLY A 768 -3.67 30.38 24.09
N TYR A 769 -4.17 29.15 23.97
CA TYR A 769 -4.75 28.38 25.07
C TYR A 769 -3.72 27.46 25.71
N TYR A 770 -3.39 27.77 26.96
CA TYR A 770 -2.56 26.97 27.84
C TYR A 770 -3.47 26.51 28.98
N GLY A 771 -3.91 25.26 28.94
CA GLY A 771 -4.82 24.69 29.94
C GLY A 771 -4.20 24.58 31.33
N GLU A 772 -5.02 24.27 32.34
CA GLU A 772 -4.49 23.80 33.63
C GLU A 772 -4.13 22.30 33.49
N GLU A 773 -2.91 21.94 33.88
CA GLU A 773 -2.33 20.58 33.88
C GLU A 773 -3.03 19.60 34.85
#